data_AF-A0A963A459-F1
#
_entry.id   AF-A0A963A459-F1
#
_cell.length_a   1.000
_cell.length_b   1.000
_cell.length_c   1.000
_cell.angle_alpha   90.00
_cell.angle_beta   90.00
_cell.angle_gamma   90.00
#
_symmetry.space_group_name_H-M   'P 1'
#
loop_
_entity.id
_entity.type
_entity.pdbx_description
1 polymer ?
#
loop_
_entity_poly.entity_id
_entity_poly.type
_entity_poly.pdbx_seq_one_letter_code
_entity_poly.pdbx_strand_id
1 'polypeptide(L)'
;MGQQAEWLRVAEQQTATAKETLHAAWPLIQEVRSLDLRLSEQKKRIAESQENLQQAAQIIELDRAAGNEALDQRTREENDLQHTRDYLQSHARDAWLIGSLAGVEAQLENLHLRQQEITQLEADRNQAVTRCEQSEAQVNDCTAECGRRRDQLKRTQAHLRRQRAALSALLGDRVLREYRAEKDTLLREMAFLTRIAELEELRARLEDGKPCPLCGSQVHPFAAGNLPQPDGVEQRIAQLTELIGSAEQLESVIRAGEQAESAATAALVESEKLEAAAVNDRKSAAMQLVELQAGIAKRRAGFDEIRQTLSATLQPLGMSELPDQNLSSVCVQLRARLQTWQNHVRREEEIRQRIAVQESELKRLEAVIAMRKQALQEQGERLQLIQREYTAAGERRRELYGDKSTTEEERRLNGAISAVELAEKEARVRYSQLQQQLNTARSEIHSLQQRVTQRESTLYALQTDFDAALQQSGFSAETEFLQARLTPEERELLAANAQLLDDRLTDLNAREKDRTARLATESARRLTGQTLEELQQLMSDCEHSQMQLRELIAGIKHQLEENSAAKARIRQKQEEIEAQRSECGRWDSLHALIGSADGKRYRNFAQGLTFDGVIGHANSQLQKMTDRYLLLRDELRPLELNVIDSYQGGEIRSTRNLSGGESFIVSLALALGLSQMASRRVL
;
A
#
# COMPACT_ATOMS: atom_id res chain seq x y z
N MET A 1 -52.65 -105.49 56.41
CA MET A 1 -53.05 -104.15 56.89
C MET A 1 -52.01 -103.55 57.84
N GLY A 2 -51.70 -104.16 58.98
CA GLY A 2 -50.74 -103.59 59.96
C GLY A 2 -49.37 -103.21 59.38
N GLN A 3 -48.70 -104.12 58.67
CA GLN A 3 -47.38 -103.83 58.06
C GLN A 3 -47.44 -102.74 56.99
N GLN A 4 -48.52 -102.64 56.20
CA GLN A 4 -48.65 -101.62 55.14
C GLN A 4 -48.99 -100.23 55.69
N ALA A 5 -49.70 -100.16 56.82
CA ALA A 5 -49.91 -98.91 57.56
C ALA A 5 -48.58 -98.36 58.12
N GLU A 6 -47.73 -99.25 58.65
CA GLU A 6 -46.39 -98.89 59.13
C GLU A 6 -45.51 -98.33 58.00
N TRP A 7 -45.53 -98.95 56.82
CA TRP A 7 -44.79 -98.49 55.64
C TRP A 7 -45.25 -97.13 55.11
N LEU A 8 -46.56 -96.88 55.06
CA LEU A 8 -47.09 -95.57 54.70
C LEU A 8 -46.64 -94.50 55.70
N ARG A 9 -46.73 -94.80 57.00
CA ARG A 9 -46.30 -93.88 58.06
C ARG A 9 -44.81 -93.56 57.98
N VAL A 10 -43.96 -94.56 57.69
CA VAL A 10 -42.51 -94.37 57.49
C VAL A 10 -42.24 -93.49 56.26
N ALA A 11 -42.94 -93.72 55.14
CA ALA A 11 -42.76 -92.91 53.93
C ALA A 11 -43.24 -91.46 54.13
N GLU A 12 -44.38 -91.24 54.78
CA GLU A 12 -44.87 -89.90 55.14
C GLU A 12 -43.90 -89.17 56.08
N GLN A 13 -43.31 -89.87 57.05
CA GLN A 13 -42.29 -89.32 57.93
C GLN A 13 -40.99 -89.00 57.18
N GLN A 14 -40.58 -89.83 56.22
CA GLN A 14 -39.42 -89.55 55.37
C GLN A 14 -39.67 -88.32 54.48
N THR A 15 -40.85 -88.15 53.88
CA THR A 15 -41.17 -86.95 53.09
C THR A 15 -41.17 -85.70 53.96
N ALA A 16 -41.77 -85.78 55.16
CA ALA A 16 -41.78 -84.68 56.12
C ALA A 16 -40.35 -84.27 56.51
N THR A 17 -39.50 -85.23 56.87
CA THR A 17 -38.09 -84.96 57.19
C THR A 17 -37.30 -84.39 56.01
N ALA A 18 -37.51 -84.87 54.78
CA ALA A 18 -36.85 -84.32 53.58
C ALA A 18 -37.29 -82.87 53.32
N LYS A 19 -38.58 -82.54 53.46
CA LYS A 19 -39.09 -81.17 53.34
C LYS A 19 -38.58 -80.26 54.45
N GLU A 20 -38.51 -80.74 55.68
CA GLU A 20 -37.91 -80.01 56.81
C GLU A 20 -36.42 -79.73 56.56
N THR A 21 -35.66 -80.67 56.01
CA THR A 21 -34.23 -80.44 55.69
C THR A 21 -34.03 -79.38 54.60
N LEU A 22 -34.89 -79.31 53.58
CA LEU A 22 -34.86 -78.23 52.60
C LEU A 22 -35.28 -76.90 53.23
N HIS A 23 -36.36 -76.90 54.03
CA HIS A 23 -36.84 -75.68 54.68
C HIS A 23 -35.81 -75.10 55.66
N ALA A 24 -35.07 -75.96 56.36
CA ALA A 24 -33.95 -75.54 57.22
C ALA A 24 -32.74 -75.01 56.43
N ALA A 25 -32.46 -75.55 55.23
CA ALA A 25 -31.34 -75.11 54.39
C ALA A 25 -31.66 -73.85 53.54
N TRP A 26 -32.93 -73.56 53.32
CA TRP A 26 -33.39 -72.50 52.41
C TRP A 26 -32.93 -71.09 52.78
N PRO A 27 -33.04 -70.62 54.05
CA PRO A 27 -32.56 -69.30 54.44
C PRO A 27 -31.06 -69.10 54.16
N LEU A 28 -30.25 -70.12 54.42
CA LEU A 28 -28.80 -70.09 54.18
C LEU A 28 -28.49 -70.03 52.66
N ILE A 29 -29.17 -70.82 51.83
CA ILE A 29 -29.01 -70.78 50.37
C ILE A 29 -29.39 -69.40 49.80
N GLN A 30 -30.46 -68.78 50.30
CA GLN A 30 -30.87 -67.44 49.87
C GLN A 30 -29.86 -66.35 50.27
N GLU A 31 -29.34 -66.40 51.51
CA GLU A 31 -28.32 -65.47 51.98
C GLU A 31 -27.05 -65.55 51.12
N VAL A 32 -26.57 -66.77 50.84
CA VAL A 32 -25.37 -66.99 50.02
C VAL A 32 -25.58 -66.53 48.57
N ARG A 33 -26.76 -66.75 47.97
CA ARG A 33 -27.08 -66.26 46.61
C ARG A 33 -27.09 -64.74 46.52
N SER A 34 -27.58 -64.07 47.57
CA SER A 34 -27.54 -62.60 47.64
C SER A 34 -26.12 -62.06 47.72
N LEU A 35 -25.22 -62.76 48.44
CA LEU A 35 -23.80 -62.45 48.51
C LEU A 35 -23.09 -62.71 47.17
N ASP A 36 -23.36 -63.85 46.51
CA ASP A 36 -22.78 -64.18 45.20
C ASP A 36 -23.17 -63.13 44.13
N LEU A 37 -24.44 -62.66 44.14
CA LEU A 37 -24.88 -61.58 43.25
C LEU A 37 -24.14 -60.27 43.55
N ARG A 38 -24.09 -59.85 44.83
CA ARG A 38 -23.36 -58.63 45.24
C ARG A 38 -21.88 -58.68 44.87
N LEU A 39 -21.22 -59.82 45.06
CA LEU A 39 -19.83 -60.02 44.67
C LEU A 39 -19.64 -59.89 43.16
N SER A 40 -20.55 -60.43 42.36
CA SER A 40 -20.48 -60.31 40.90
C SER A 40 -20.64 -58.86 40.42
N GLU A 41 -21.56 -58.10 41.01
CA GLU A 41 -21.77 -56.68 40.72
C GLU A 41 -20.59 -55.81 41.16
N GLN A 42 -20.09 -56.03 42.38
CA GLN A 42 -18.92 -55.33 42.91
C GLN A 42 -17.67 -55.61 42.08
N LYS A 43 -17.44 -56.85 41.63
CA LYS A 43 -16.32 -57.20 40.74
C LYS A 43 -16.36 -56.42 39.43
N LYS A 44 -17.55 -56.29 38.84
CA LYS A 44 -17.76 -55.50 37.61
C LYS A 44 -17.46 -54.01 37.85
N ARG A 45 -18.01 -53.45 38.93
CA ARG A 45 -17.77 -52.05 39.34
C ARG A 45 -16.30 -51.75 39.64
N ILE A 46 -15.57 -52.69 40.25
CA ILE A 46 -14.13 -52.57 40.49
C ILE A 46 -13.37 -52.48 39.17
N ALA A 47 -13.66 -53.36 38.20
CA ALA A 47 -13.00 -53.35 36.91
C ALA A 47 -13.26 -52.04 36.13
N GLU A 48 -14.53 -51.61 36.05
CA GLU A 48 -14.92 -50.34 35.42
C GLU A 48 -14.25 -49.13 36.09
N SER A 49 -14.21 -49.11 37.43
CA SER A 49 -13.57 -48.02 38.18
C SER A 49 -12.05 -47.99 38.01
N GLN A 50 -11.39 -49.15 37.88
CA GLN A 50 -9.96 -49.24 37.60
C GLN A 50 -9.61 -48.70 36.21
N GLU A 51 -10.42 -49.03 35.19
CA GLU A 51 -10.25 -48.51 33.84
C GLU A 51 -10.43 -46.98 33.81
N ASN A 52 -11.49 -46.47 34.46
CA ASN A 52 -11.75 -45.03 34.55
C ASN A 52 -10.60 -44.27 35.24
N LEU A 53 -10.02 -44.82 36.31
CA LEU A 53 -8.85 -44.24 36.99
C LEU A 53 -7.62 -44.19 36.08
N GLN A 54 -7.38 -45.25 35.30
CA GLN A 54 -6.26 -45.27 34.35
C GLN A 54 -6.43 -44.21 33.26
N GLN A 55 -7.63 -44.08 32.68
CA GLN A 55 -7.93 -43.06 31.68
C GLN A 55 -7.79 -41.65 32.25
N ALA A 56 -8.33 -41.40 33.44
CA ALA A 56 -8.23 -40.10 34.12
C ALA A 56 -6.76 -39.74 34.43
N ALA A 57 -5.93 -40.70 34.84
CA ALA A 57 -4.51 -40.49 35.05
C ALA A 57 -3.77 -40.14 33.75
N GLN A 58 -4.07 -40.80 32.64
CA GLN A 58 -3.48 -40.50 31.32
C GLN A 58 -3.83 -39.07 30.85
N ILE A 59 -5.07 -38.64 31.04
CA ILE A 59 -5.52 -37.29 30.69
C ILE A 59 -4.75 -36.24 31.49
N ILE A 60 -4.50 -36.47 32.79
CA ILE A 60 -3.70 -35.57 33.62
C ILE A 60 -2.26 -35.45 33.12
N GLU A 61 -1.65 -36.55 32.66
CA GLU A 61 -0.31 -36.52 32.07
C GLU A 61 -0.27 -35.75 30.74
N LEU A 62 -1.33 -35.85 29.91
CA LEU A 62 -1.45 -35.06 28.69
C LEU A 62 -1.57 -33.56 28.98
N ASP A 63 -2.40 -33.16 29.96
CA ASP A 63 -2.50 -31.76 30.38
C ASP A 63 -1.16 -31.25 30.95
N ARG A 64 -0.42 -32.09 31.68
CA ARG A 64 0.92 -31.75 32.20
C ARG A 64 1.91 -31.52 31.08
N ALA A 65 1.91 -32.37 30.05
CA ALA A 65 2.75 -32.19 28.88
C ALA A 65 2.44 -30.88 28.16
N ALA A 66 1.15 -30.57 27.95
CA ALA A 66 0.71 -29.31 27.37
C ALA A 66 1.11 -28.09 28.24
N GLY A 67 1.03 -28.21 29.56
CA GLY A 67 1.50 -27.19 30.49
C GLY A 67 3.01 -26.92 30.39
N ASN A 68 3.82 -27.99 30.29
CA ASN A 68 5.26 -27.85 30.09
C ASN A 68 5.61 -27.19 28.75
N GLU A 69 4.88 -27.53 27.68
CA GLU A 69 5.07 -26.89 26.37
C GLU A 69 4.72 -25.39 26.42
N ALA A 70 3.61 -25.02 27.07
CA ALA A 70 3.23 -23.62 27.25
C ALA A 70 4.26 -22.85 28.10
N LEU A 71 4.86 -23.50 29.11
CA LEU A 71 5.94 -22.94 29.92
C LEU A 71 7.20 -22.69 29.07
N ASP A 72 7.61 -23.66 28.26
CA ASP A 72 8.76 -23.51 27.35
C ASP A 72 8.54 -22.38 26.35
N GLN A 73 7.34 -22.27 25.78
CA GLN A 73 6.96 -21.16 24.89
C GLN A 73 7.05 -19.82 25.61
N ARG A 74 6.50 -19.71 26.81
CA ARG A 74 6.59 -18.51 27.64
C ARG A 74 8.05 -18.12 27.92
N THR A 75 8.91 -19.06 28.30
CA THR A 75 10.33 -18.75 28.56
C THR A 75 11.05 -18.25 27.32
N ARG A 76 10.73 -18.78 26.12
CA ARG A 76 11.26 -18.25 24.85
C ARG A 76 10.79 -16.82 24.60
N GLU A 77 9.50 -16.55 24.81
CA GLU A 77 8.95 -15.20 24.66
C GLU A 77 9.53 -14.20 25.68
N GLU A 78 9.77 -14.63 26.91
CA GLU A 78 10.45 -13.81 27.94
C GLU A 78 11.89 -13.47 27.54
N ASN A 79 12.63 -14.41 26.95
CA ASN A 79 13.97 -14.15 26.42
C ASN A 79 13.92 -13.16 25.23
N ASP A 80 12.99 -13.34 24.30
CA ASP A 80 12.78 -12.41 23.18
C ASP A 80 12.40 -11.00 23.66
N LEU A 81 11.58 -10.93 24.72
CA LEU A 81 11.21 -9.68 25.38
C LEU A 81 12.44 -9.00 25.96
N GLN A 82 13.31 -9.75 26.63
CA GLN A 82 14.55 -9.22 27.19
C GLN A 82 15.47 -8.67 26.10
N HIS A 83 15.69 -9.42 25.01
CA HIS A 83 16.47 -8.93 23.86
C HIS A 83 15.90 -7.64 23.26
N THR A 84 14.56 -7.56 23.15
CA THR A 84 13.88 -6.36 22.66
C THR A 84 14.07 -5.17 23.62
N ARG A 85 14.01 -5.41 24.93
CA ARG A 85 14.26 -4.38 25.96
C ARG A 85 15.72 -3.91 25.97
N ASP A 86 16.68 -4.82 25.84
CA ASP A 86 18.10 -4.48 25.78
C ASP A 86 18.39 -3.58 24.57
N TYR A 87 17.76 -3.85 23.43
CA TYR A 87 17.81 -2.96 22.27
C TYR A 87 17.20 -1.58 22.57
N LEU A 88 15.99 -1.53 23.14
CA LEU A 88 15.31 -0.27 23.46
C LEU A 88 16.08 0.56 24.49
N GLN A 89 16.77 -0.07 25.45
CA GLN A 89 17.62 0.60 26.42
C GLN A 89 18.90 1.15 25.78
N SER A 90 19.59 0.35 24.97
CA SER A 90 20.79 0.80 24.26
C SER A 90 20.50 1.92 23.25
N HIS A 91 19.29 1.95 22.69
CA HIS A 91 18.81 2.96 21.73
C HIS A 91 17.77 3.91 22.34
N ALA A 92 17.76 4.11 23.66
CA ALA A 92 16.74 4.92 24.33
C ALA A 92 16.68 6.37 23.83
N ARG A 93 17.80 6.90 23.32
CA ARG A 93 17.89 8.25 22.75
C ARG A 93 17.11 8.38 21.43
N ASP A 94 16.86 7.28 20.72
CA ASP A 94 16.12 7.30 19.45
C ASP A 94 14.62 7.58 19.70
N ALA A 95 14.12 7.40 20.93
CA ALA A 95 12.79 7.82 21.35
C ALA A 95 12.55 9.33 21.17
N TRP A 96 13.61 10.15 21.30
CA TRP A 96 13.52 11.60 21.12
C TRP A 96 13.08 11.97 19.69
N LEU A 97 13.47 11.16 18.69
CA LEU A 97 13.16 11.38 17.28
C LEU A 97 11.64 11.38 17.01
N ILE A 98 10.82 10.75 17.85
CA ILE A 98 9.36 10.72 17.67
C ILE A 98 8.77 12.14 17.64
N GLY A 99 9.27 13.03 18.50
CA GLY A 99 8.77 14.41 18.60
C GLY A 99 9.59 15.42 17.83
N SER A 100 10.89 15.16 17.62
CA SER A 100 11.82 16.14 17.08
C SER A 100 12.20 15.93 15.61
N LEU A 101 11.97 14.75 15.03
CA LEU A 101 12.40 14.43 13.67
C LEU A 101 11.82 15.40 12.64
N ALA A 102 10.55 15.77 12.76
CA ALA A 102 9.91 16.73 11.86
C ALA A 102 10.60 18.11 11.89
N GLY A 103 11.03 18.55 13.08
CA GLY A 103 11.77 19.80 13.23
C GLY A 103 13.19 19.72 12.65
N VAL A 104 13.87 18.59 12.87
CA VAL A 104 15.21 18.32 12.31
C VAL A 104 15.16 18.23 10.78
N GLU A 105 14.15 17.55 10.22
CA GLU A 105 13.96 17.44 8.77
C GLU A 105 13.69 18.81 8.13
N ALA A 106 12.83 19.63 8.75
CA ALA A 106 12.60 21.00 8.27
C ALA A 106 13.86 21.87 8.29
N GLN A 107 14.71 21.72 9.31
CA GLN A 107 16.00 22.42 9.38
C GLN A 107 17.01 21.89 8.34
N LEU A 108 17.03 20.58 8.08
CA LEU A 108 17.85 19.96 7.02
C LEU A 108 17.41 20.40 5.62
N GLU A 109 16.11 20.49 5.38
CA GLU A 109 15.55 21.05 4.13
C GLU A 109 15.91 22.52 3.98
N ASN A 110 15.85 23.31 5.07
CA ASN A 110 16.26 24.71 5.06
C ASN A 110 17.77 24.86 4.72
N LEU A 111 18.62 24.01 5.31
CA LEU A 111 20.05 23.97 4.99
C LEU A 111 20.28 23.61 3.52
N HIS A 112 19.54 22.63 2.99
CA HIS A 112 19.65 22.25 1.58
C HIS A 112 19.26 23.40 0.64
N LEU A 113 18.17 24.11 0.93
CA LEU A 113 17.74 25.28 0.15
C LEU A 113 18.78 26.40 0.22
N ARG A 114 19.31 26.72 1.42
CA ARG A 114 20.37 27.73 1.58
C ARG A 114 21.65 27.34 0.82
N GLN A 115 21.99 26.05 0.79
CA GLN A 115 23.14 25.57 0.02
C GLN A 115 22.93 25.82 -1.48
N GLN A 116 21.74 25.56 -2.01
CA GLN A 116 21.40 25.85 -3.41
C GLN A 116 21.49 27.36 -3.70
N GLU A 117 20.92 28.21 -2.83
CA GLU A 117 21.03 29.67 -2.94
C GLU A 117 22.48 30.15 -2.94
N ILE A 118 23.33 29.61 -2.06
CA ILE A 118 24.76 29.93 -2.00
C ILE A 118 25.46 29.53 -3.32
N THR A 119 25.20 28.33 -3.84
CA THR A 119 25.79 27.89 -5.11
C THR A 119 25.36 28.75 -6.30
N GLN A 120 24.10 29.20 -6.31
CA GLN A 120 23.60 30.10 -7.34
C GLN A 120 24.24 31.49 -7.23
N LEU A 121 24.30 32.07 -6.03
CA LEU A 121 24.99 33.34 -5.79
C LEU A 121 26.48 33.26 -6.12
N GLU A 122 27.14 32.12 -5.88
CA GLU A 122 28.54 31.90 -6.28
C GLU A 122 28.72 31.86 -7.80
N ALA A 123 27.76 31.27 -8.53
CA ALA A 123 27.74 31.32 -9.98
C ALA A 123 27.54 32.77 -10.49
N ASP A 124 26.60 33.51 -9.90
CA ASP A 124 26.34 34.91 -10.22
C ASP A 124 27.56 35.79 -9.90
N ARG A 125 28.25 35.52 -8.78
CA ARG A 125 29.51 36.18 -8.42
C ARG A 125 30.57 35.90 -9.48
N ASN A 126 30.74 34.66 -9.93
CA ASN A 126 31.73 34.33 -10.96
C ASN A 126 31.41 35.07 -12.27
N GLN A 127 30.14 35.18 -12.66
CA GLN A 127 29.73 36.01 -13.80
C GLN A 127 30.03 37.50 -13.56
N ALA A 128 29.75 38.04 -12.37
CA ALA A 128 30.06 39.42 -12.02
C ALA A 128 31.58 39.70 -12.03
N VAL A 129 32.42 38.76 -11.60
CA VAL A 129 33.88 38.85 -11.74
C VAL A 129 34.28 39.00 -13.20
N THR A 130 33.77 38.13 -14.08
CA THR A 130 34.08 38.22 -15.51
C THR A 130 33.61 39.54 -16.15
N ARG A 131 32.45 40.07 -15.72
CA ARG A 131 31.98 41.40 -16.16
C ARG A 131 32.88 42.52 -15.66
N CYS A 132 33.36 42.42 -14.42
CA CYS A 132 34.33 43.37 -13.88
C CYS A 132 35.61 43.39 -14.71
N GLU A 133 36.18 42.21 -14.99
CA GLU A 133 37.38 42.07 -15.83
C GLU A 133 37.17 42.64 -17.24
N GLN A 134 36.03 42.36 -17.87
CA GLN A 134 35.66 42.91 -19.18
C GLN A 134 35.52 44.43 -19.15
N SER A 135 34.84 44.98 -18.14
CA SER A 135 34.68 46.43 -17.98
C SER A 135 36.01 47.14 -17.71
N GLU A 136 36.94 46.49 -17.01
CA GLU A 136 38.28 47.01 -16.76
C GLU A 136 39.14 46.99 -18.03
N ALA A 137 39.05 45.93 -18.83
CA ALA A 137 39.66 45.88 -20.16
C ALA A 137 39.11 46.98 -21.08
N GLN A 138 37.78 47.18 -21.09
CA GLN A 138 37.13 48.20 -21.91
C GLN A 138 37.54 49.63 -21.49
N VAL A 139 37.65 49.91 -20.19
CA VAL A 139 38.21 51.19 -19.71
C VAL A 139 39.63 51.38 -20.22
N ASN A 140 40.50 50.36 -20.11
CA ASN A 140 41.88 50.46 -20.58
C ASN A 140 41.96 50.73 -22.10
N ASP A 141 41.11 50.07 -22.90
CA ASP A 141 41.03 50.28 -24.34
C ASP A 141 40.55 51.69 -24.69
N CYS A 142 39.48 52.17 -24.03
CA CYS A 142 38.96 53.53 -24.21
C CYS A 142 39.96 54.60 -23.78
N THR A 143 40.68 54.40 -22.68
CA THR A 143 41.73 55.31 -22.20
C THR A 143 42.91 55.35 -23.18
N ALA A 144 43.32 54.20 -23.74
CA ALA A 144 44.36 54.13 -24.76
C ALA A 144 43.92 54.81 -26.08
N GLU A 145 42.65 54.67 -26.47
CA GLU A 145 42.09 55.35 -27.64
C GLU A 145 41.99 56.86 -27.43
N CYS A 146 41.54 57.32 -26.26
CA CYS A 146 41.56 58.74 -25.89
C CYS A 146 42.99 59.30 -25.95
N GLY A 147 43.98 58.56 -25.45
CA GLY A 147 45.40 58.91 -25.57
C GLY A 147 45.85 59.09 -27.02
N ARG A 148 45.52 58.13 -27.90
CA ARG A 148 45.83 58.19 -29.34
C ARG A 148 45.17 59.39 -30.02
N ARG A 149 43.88 59.65 -29.77
CA ARG A 149 43.15 60.78 -30.35
C ARG A 149 43.67 62.13 -29.84
N ARG A 150 44.06 62.20 -28.56
CA ARG A 150 44.68 63.40 -27.96
C ARG A 150 46.04 63.71 -28.58
N ASP A 151 46.84 62.69 -28.86
CA ASP A 151 48.12 62.86 -29.57
C ASP A 151 47.92 63.22 -31.05
N GLN A 152 46.91 62.67 -31.71
CA GLN A 152 46.54 63.04 -33.07
C GLN A 152 46.10 64.50 -33.16
N LEU A 153 45.28 64.99 -32.22
CA LEU A 153 44.90 66.40 -32.12
C LEU A 153 46.12 67.31 -31.92
N LYS A 154 47.06 66.93 -31.04
CA LYS A 154 48.31 67.69 -30.86
C LYS A 154 49.14 67.76 -32.15
N ARG A 155 49.22 66.65 -32.90
CA ARG A 155 49.94 66.59 -34.18
C ARG A 155 49.29 67.47 -35.26
N THR A 156 47.97 67.42 -35.40
CA THR A 156 47.23 68.26 -36.37
C THR A 156 47.33 69.73 -35.99
N GLN A 157 47.21 70.09 -34.71
CA GLN A 157 47.43 71.45 -34.22
C GLN A 157 48.85 71.98 -34.46
N ALA A 158 49.86 71.14 -34.22
CA ALA A 158 51.25 71.50 -34.49
C ALA A 158 51.52 71.70 -36.00
N HIS A 159 50.92 70.85 -36.84
CA HIS A 159 51.00 70.97 -38.30
C HIS A 159 50.33 72.25 -38.80
N LEU A 160 49.12 72.56 -38.29
CA LEU A 160 48.40 73.79 -38.60
C LEU A 160 49.17 75.04 -38.18
N ARG A 161 49.78 75.03 -36.99
CA ARG A 161 50.64 76.13 -36.52
C ARG A 161 51.83 76.36 -37.43
N ARG A 162 52.50 75.29 -37.90
CA ARG A 162 53.61 75.39 -38.86
C ARG A 162 53.17 75.96 -40.21
N GLN A 163 52.00 75.56 -40.70
CA GLN A 163 51.46 76.06 -41.97
C GLN A 163 51.02 77.51 -41.89
N ARG A 164 50.34 77.90 -40.79
CA ARG A 164 50.01 79.30 -40.52
C ARG A 164 51.27 80.17 -40.39
N ALA A 165 52.32 79.67 -39.74
CA ALA A 165 53.61 80.36 -39.67
C ALA A 165 54.30 80.46 -41.04
N ALA A 166 54.24 79.42 -41.88
CA ALA A 166 54.78 79.45 -43.24
C ALA A 166 54.04 80.42 -44.14
N LEU A 167 52.70 80.47 -44.05
CA LEU A 167 51.87 81.46 -44.77
C LEU A 167 52.17 82.89 -44.31
N SER A 168 52.33 83.10 -42.99
CA SER A 168 52.71 84.40 -42.42
C SER A 168 54.09 84.84 -42.87
N ALA A 169 55.05 83.93 -43.00
CA ALA A 169 56.39 84.22 -43.49
C ALA A 169 56.42 84.55 -44.99
N LEU A 170 55.54 83.91 -45.79
CA LEU A 170 55.42 84.17 -47.22
C LEU A 170 54.78 85.53 -47.54
N LEU A 171 53.82 85.96 -46.72
CA LEU A 171 52.99 87.15 -46.97
C LEU A 171 53.50 88.44 -46.32
N GLY A 172 54.51 88.37 -45.43
CA GLY A 172 55.22 89.53 -44.85
C GLY A 172 54.35 90.76 -44.54
N ASP A 173 53.68 90.78 -43.37
CA ASP A 173 52.76 91.83 -42.87
C ASP A 173 51.64 92.32 -43.82
N ARG A 174 51.58 91.82 -45.06
CA ARG A 174 50.61 92.19 -46.09
C ARG A 174 49.61 91.07 -46.29
N VAL A 175 48.40 91.42 -46.70
CA VAL A 175 47.34 90.43 -46.95
C VAL A 175 47.43 89.94 -48.39
N LEU A 176 47.12 88.67 -48.69
CA LEU A 176 47.09 88.12 -50.05
C LEU A 176 46.28 88.99 -51.05
N ARG A 177 45.26 89.70 -50.54
CA ARG A 177 44.47 90.68 -51.30
C ARG A 177 45.28 91.87 -51.82
N GLU A 178 46.30 92.31 -51.09
CA GLU A 178 47.17 93.44 -51.46
C GLU A 178 48.14 93.04 -52.57
N TYR A 179 48.72 91.83 -52.52
CA TYR A 179 49.53 91.28 -53.61
C TYR A 179 48.73 91.09 -54.91
N ARG A 180 47.47 90.67 -54.80
CA ARG A 180 46.55 90.60 -55.96
C ARG A 180 46.29 92.00 -56.55
N ALA A 181 46.05 93.00 -55.70
CA ALA A 181 45.84 94.37 -56.15
C ALA A 181 47.08 94.96 -56.86
N GLU A 182 48.28 94.68 -56.33
CA GLU A 182 49.56 95.11 -56.91
C GLU A 182 49.81 94.47 -58.29
N LYS A 183 49.50 93.17 -58.43
CA LYS A 183 49.52 92.47 -59.73
C LYS A 183 48.53 93.08 -60.72
N ASP A 184 47.31 93.40 -60.30
CA ASP A 184 46.30 94.00 -61.17
C ASP A 184 46.70 95.41 -61.64
N THR A 185 47.36 96.20 -60.80
CA THR A 185 47.93 97.50 -61.21
C THR A 185 49.07 97.34 -62.21
N LEU A 186 49.98 96.37 -62.01
CA LEU A 186 51.09 96.11 -62.93
C LEU A 186 50.61 95.56 -64.28
N LEU A 187 49.57 94.72 -64.30
CA LEU A 187 48.92 94.27 -65.54
C LEU A 187 48.30 95.42 -66.33
N ARG A 188 47.72 96.42 -65.63
CA ARG A 188 47.22 97.65 -66.28
C ARG A 188 48.35 98.49 -66.84
N GLU A 189 49.45 98.67 -66.10
CA GLU A 189 50.65 99.35 -66.59
C GLU A 189 51.26 98.67 -67.81
N MET A 190 51.33 97.34 -67.80
CA MET A 190 51.79 96.54 -68.95
C MET A 190 50.92 96.78 -70.19
N ALA A 191 49.59 96.78 -70.04
CA ALA A 191 48.66 97.07 -71.14
C ALA A 191 48.83 98.49 -71.71
N PHE A 192 49.15 99.48 -70.86
CA PHE A 192 49.50 100.82 -71.33
C PHE A 192 50.82 100.85 -72.09
N LEU A 193 51.84 100.12 -71.62
CA LEU A 193 53.15 100.02 -72.29
C LEU A 193 53.06 99.31 -73.65
N THR A 194 52.26 98.25 -73.78
CA THR A 194 52.01 97.59 -75.08
C THR A 194 51.29 98.54 -76.05
N ARG A 195 50.31 99.31 -75.56
CA ARG A 195 49.60 100.30 -76.38
C ARG A 195 50.49 101.46 -76.84
N ILE A 196 51.50 101.82 -76.05
CA ILE A 196 52.52 102.82 -76.42
C ILE A 196 53.47 102.27 -77.48
N ALA A 197 53.81 100.98 -77.44
CA ALA A 197 54.62 100.31 -78.46
C ALA A 197 53.87 100.17 -79.81
N GLU A 198 52.55 99.97 -79.81
CA GLU A 198 51.73 99.92 -81.05
C GLU A 198 51.70 101.24 -81.84
N LEU A 199 52.15 102.37 -81.26
CA LEU A 199 52.20 103.69 -81.90
C LEU A 199 53.56 104.01 -82.57
N GLU A 200 54.43 103.01 -82.74
CA GLU A 200 55.79 103.14 -83.27
C GLU A 200 55.83 103.62 -84.74
N GLU A 201 54.95 103.12 -85.61
CA GLU A 201 54.86 103.55 -87.03
C GLU A 201 54.47 105.02 -87.20
N LEU A 202 53.70 105.58 -86.26
CA LEU A 202 53.27 106.98 -86.27
C LEU A 202 54.36 107.92 -85.74
N ARG A 203 55.31 107.42 -84.92
CA ARG A 203 56.45 108.19 -84.41
C ARG A 203 57.54 108.39 -85.46
N ALA A 204 57.77 107.40 -86.32
CA ALA A 204 58.78 107.47 -87.38
C ALA A 204 58.51 108.54 -88.45
N ARG A 205 57.27 109.06 -88.53
CA ARG A 205 56.85 110.09 -89.50
C ARG A 205 56.84 111.52 -88.96
N LEU A 206 57.37 111.74 -87.76
CA LEU A 206 57.41 113.07 -87.11
C LEU A 206 58.74 113.77 -87.40
N GLU A 207 58.67 114.95 -88.03
CA GLU A 207 59.81 115.83 -88.30
C GLU A 207 59.81 117.00 -87.31
N ASP A 208 60.96 117.29 -86.71
CA ASP A 208 61.09 118.35 -85.70
C ASP A 208 60.85 119.74 -86.35
N GLY A 209 59.95 120.53 -85.76
CA GLY A 209 59.55 121.85 -86.28
C GLY A 209 58.27 121.90 -87.14
N LYS A 210 57.60 120.77 -87.41
CA LYS A 210 56.26 120.72 -88.04
C LYS A 210 55.19 120.23 -87.05
N PRO A 211 53.94 120.76 -87.09
CA PRO A 211 52.88 120.37 -86.16
C PRO A 211 52.40 118.93 -86.39
N CYS A 212 52.31 118.14 -85.31
CA CYS A 212 51.85 116.75 -85.36
C CYS A 212 50.39 116.59 -85.82
N PRO A 213 50.06 115.64 -86.71
CA PRO A 213 48.71 115.43 -87.22
C PRO A 213 47.71 114.84 -86.18
N LEU A 214 48.17 114.36 -85.03
CA LEU A 214 47.31 113.86 -83.96
C LEU A 214 47.08 114.84 -82.81
N CYS A 215 48.02 115.75 -82.51
CA CYS A 215 47.93 116.62 -81.33
C CYS A 215 48.47 118.06 -81.51
N GLY A 216 49.00 118.44 -82.67
CA GLY A 216 49.42 119.81 -82.98
C GLY A 216 50.69 120.33 -82.29
N SER A 217 51.35 119.53 -81.45
CA SER A 217 52.62 119.91 -80.79
C SER A 217 53.78 120.00 -81.79
N GLN A 218 54.72 120.93 -81.53
CA GLN A 218 55.95 121.13 -82.33
C GLN A 218 57.19 120.47 -81.70
N VAL A 219 57.05 119.80 -80.55
CA VAL A 219 58.14 119.11 -79.83
C VAL A 219 57.70 117.68 -79.49
N HIS A 220 58.53 116.68 -79.83
CA HIS A 220 58.23 115.26 -79.69
C HIS A 220 59.28 114.52 -78.81
N PRO A 221 59.10 114.45 -77.48
CA PRO A 221 60.09 113.87 -76.56
C PRO A 221 60.41 112.38 -76.79
N PHE A 222 59.53 111.63 -77.47
CA PHE A 222 59.67 110.18 -77.69
C PHE A 222 59.99 109.80 -79.16
N ALA A 223 60.36 110.76 -80.01
CA ALA A 223 60.81 110.50 -81.38
C ALA A 223 62.28 110.03 -81.45
N ALA A 224 63.08 110.31 -80.42
CA ALA A 224 64.50 109.94 -80.32
C ALA A 224 64.75 108.69 -79.44
N GLY A 225 64.04 107.58 -79.72
CA GLY A 225 64.41 106.24 -79.24
C GLY A 225 64.31 105.95 -77.73
N ASN A 226 63.75 106.85 -76.91
CA ASN A 226 63.68 106.67 -75.45
C ASN A 226 62.35 106.00 -75.04
N LEU A 227 62.19 104.73 -75.42
CA LEU A 227 61.05 103.88 -75.06
C LEU A 227 61.36 103.08 -73.77
N PRO A 228 60.49 103.09 -72.74
CA PRO A 228 60.60 102.15 -71.63
C PRO A 228 60.34 100.71 -72.11
N GLN A 229 61.26 99.79 -71.82
CA GLN A 229 61.16 98.38 -72.19
C GLN A 229 60.21 97.60 -71.26
N PRO A 230 59.36 96.70 -71.78
CA PRO A 230 58.37 95.94 -71.00
C PRO A 230 58.95 94.87 -70.05
N ASP A 231 60.19 94.44 -70.27
CA ASP A 231 60.80 93.28 -69.58
C ASP A 231 60.80 93.38 -68.04
N GLY A 232 60.94 94.59 -67.48
CA GLY A 232 60.96 94.80 -66.02
C GLY A 232 59.60 94.63 -65.33
N VAL A 233 58.50 94.90 -66.05
CA VAL A 233 57.13 94.75 -65.53
C VAL A 233 56.69 93.29 -65.63
N GLU A 234 57.06 92.59 -66.70
CA GLU A 234 56.77 91.16 -66.89
C GLU A 234 57.42 90.27 -65.82
N GLN A 235 58.69 90.51 -65.48
CA GLN A 235 59.38 89.76 -64.42
C GLN A 235 58.69 89.94 -63.06
N ARG A 236 58.19 91.14 -62.77
CA ARG A 236 57.52 91.46 -61.50
C ARG A 236 56.12 90.82 -61.41
N ILE A 237 55.40 90.76 -62.53
CA ILE A 237 54.12 90.03 -62.63
C ILE A 237 54.32 88.52 -62.48
N ALA A 238 55.39 87.96 -63.05
CA ALA A 238 55.73 86.54 -62.90
C ALA A 238 56.03 86.18 -61.43
N GLN A 239 56.88 86.97 -60.75
CA GLN A 239 57.19 86.80 -59.33
C GLN A 239 55.95 86.92 -58.44
N LEU A 240 55.08 87.90 -58.69
CA LEU A 240 53.82 88.05 -57.94
C LEU A 240 52.85 86.88 -58.20
N THR A 241 52.82 86.34 -59.42
CA THR A 241 51.95 85.19 -59.75
C THR A 241 52.40 83.91 -59.05
N GLU A 242 53.71 83.67 -58.96
CA GLU A 242 54.28 82.54 -58.23
C GLU A 242 54.07 82.65 -56.72
N LEU A 243 54.22 83.86 -56.15
CA LEU A 243 53.92 84.14 -54.74
C LEU A 243 52.43 83.96 -54.40
N ILE A 244 51.52 84.47 -55.23
CA ILE A 244 50.07 84.32 -55.03
C ILE A 244 49.67 82.85 -55.14
N GLY A 245 50.19 82.10 -56.12
CA GLY A 245 49.92 80.68 -56.27
C GLY A 245 50.40 79.86 -55.07
N SER A 246 51.60 80.15 -54.56
CA SER A 246 52.15 79.51 -53.36
C SER A 246 51.35 79.81 -52.10
N ALA A 247 50.87 81.06 -51.94
CA ALA A 247 50.03 81.47 -50.82
C ALA A 247 48.62 80.86 -50.88
N GLU A 248 48.00 80.75 -52.06
CA GLU A 248 46.69 80.09 -52.24
C GLU A 248 46.74 78.58 -51.95
N GLN A 249 47.83 77.91 -52.35
CA GLN A 249 48.07 76.52 -51.98
C GLN A 249 48.18 76.36 -50.46
N LEU A 250 48.90 77.25 -49.78
CA LEU A 250 49.02 77.25 -48.32
C LEU A 250 47.68 77.58 -47.61
N GLU A 251 46.87 78.51 -48.12
CA GLU A 251 45.52 78.79 -47.57
C GLU A 251 44.57 77.59 -47.71
N SER A 252 44.60 76.90 -48.86
CA SER A 252 43.82 75.68 -49.09
C SER A 252 44.21 74.56 -48.12
N VAL A 253 45.52 74.39 -47.91
CA VAL A 253 46.06 73.41 -46.96
C VAL A 253 45.71 73.78 -45.51
N ILE A 254 45.72 75.07 -45.15
CA ILE A 254 45.28 75.52 -43.81
C ILE A 254 43.79 75.28 -43.60
N ARG A 255 42.92 75.55 -44.58
CA ARG A 255 41.48 75.25 -44.48
C ARG A 255 41.22 73.75 -44.32
N ALA A 256 41.93 72.91 -45.08
CA ALA A 256 41.86 71.46 -44.92
C ALA A 256 42.36 71.02 -43.53
N GLY A 257 43.42 71.66 -43.02
CA GLY A 257 43.94 71.43 -41.68
C GLY A 257 42.98 71.86 -40.57
N GLU A 258 42.25 72.97 -40.72
CA GLU A 258 41.23 73.45 -39.76
C GLU A 258 40.05 72.49 -39.69
N GLN A 259 39.60 71.96 -40.84
CA GLN A 259 38.59 70.90 -40.88
C GLN A 259 39.09 69.61 -40.21
N ALA A 260 40.36 69.24 -40.43
CA ALA A 260 40.97 68.09 -39.77
C ALA A 260 41.14 68.30 -38.25
N GLU A 261 41.43 69.52 -37.78
CA GLU A 261 41.46 69.87 -36.36
C GLU A 261 40.05 69.77 -35.73
N SER A 262 39.03 70.33 -36.38
CA SER A 262 37.64 70.23 -35.92
C SER A 262 37.17 68.78 -35.84
N ALA A 263 37.47 67.96 -36.86
CA ALA A 263 37.18 66.53 -36.87
C ALA A 263 37.93 65.77 -35.77
N ALA A 264 39.21 66.07 -35.55
CA ALA A 264 40.01 65.46 -34.48
C ALA A 264 39.50 65.87 -33.08
N THR A 265 39.00 67.10 -32.92
CA THR A 265 38.41 67.59 -31.67
C THR A 265 37.08 66.90 -31.37
N ALA A 266 36.21 66.78 -32.38
CA ALA A 266 34.96 66.03 -32.25
C ALA A 266 35.19 64.55 -31.92
N ALA A 267 36.19 63.93 -32.57
CA ALA A 267 36.58 62.55 -32.29
C ALA A 267 37.14 62.38 -30.86
N LEU A 268 37.90 63.35 -30.34
CA LEU A 268 38.39 63.31 -28.95
C LEU A 268 37.24 63.41 -27.94
N VAL A 269 36.30 64.35 -28.14
CA VAL A 269 35.13 64.50 -27.27
C VAL A 269 34.29 63.23 -27.25
N GLU A 270 34.11 62.57 -28.40
CA GLU A 270 33.34 61.32 -28.46
C GLU A 270 34.07 60.16 -27.76
N SER A 271 35.41 60.07 -27.88
CA SER A 271 36.17 59.07 -27.10
C SER A 271 36.13 59.34 -25.59
N GLU A 272 36.18 60.60 -25.16
CA GLU A 272 36.10 60.97 -23.75
C GLU A 272 34.73 60.64 -23.13
N LYS A 273 33.64 60.74 -23.91
CA LYS A 273 32.31 60.25 -23.49
C LYS A 273 32.28 58.73 -23.33
N LEU A 274 32.86 57.99 -24.28
CA LEU A 274 32.93 56.52 -24.22
C LEU A 274 33.80 56.06 -23.03
N GLU A 275 34.90 56.76 -22.74
CA GLU A 275 35.71 56.52 -21.54
C GLU A 275 34.91 56.78 -20.26
N ALA A 276 34.17 57.88 -20.18
CA ALA A 276 33.33 58.19 -19.02
C ALA A 276 32.22 57.14 -18.79
N ALA A 277 31.60 56.64 -19.88
CA ALA A 277 30.62 55.57 -19.83
C ALA A 277 31.26 54.26 -19.32
N ALA A 278 32.40 53.85 -19.89
CA ALA A 278 33.12 52.65 -19.48
C ALA A 278 33.56 52.71 -18.00
N VAL A 279 34.01 53.88 -17.51
CA VAL A 279 34.38 54.06 -16.10
C VAL A 279 33.17 53.92 -15.17
N ASN A 280 31.99 54.37 -15.60
CA ASN A 280 30.76 54.22 -14.83
C ASN A 280 30.28 52.76 -14.81
N ASP A 281 30.37 52.07 -15.95
CA ASP A 281 30.04 50.64 -16.07
C ASP A 281 30.97 49.79 -15.18
N ARG A 282 32.27 50.10 -15.13
CA ARG A 282 33.23 49.46 -14.22
C ARG A 282 32.85 49.66 -12.75
N LYS A 283 32.43 50.88 -12.37
CA LYS A 283 31.98 51.17 -10.99
C LYS A 283 30.72 50.37 -10.64
N SER A 284 29.75 50.31 -11.56
CA SER A 284 28.52 49.54 -11.40
C SER A 284 28.82 48.04 -11.24
N ALA A 285 29.65 47.47 -12.11
CA ALA A 285 30.07 46.07 -12.03
C ALA A 285 30.81 45.76 -10.72
N ALA A 286 31.70 46.65 -10.27
CA ALA A 286 32.42 46.50 -9.01
C ALA A 286 31.48 46.55 -7.78
N MET A 287 30.50 47.45 -7.78
CA MET A 287 29.50 47.52 -6.69
C MET A 287 28.65 46.25 -6.64
N GLN A 288 28.20 45.74 -7.79
CA GLN A 288 27.46 44.48 -7.86
C GLN A 288 28.28 43.30 -7.32
N LEU A 289 29.58 43.23 -7.64
CA LEU A 289 30.46 42.18 -7.14
C LEU A 289 30.60 42.22 -5.61
N VAL A 290 30.77 43.42 -5.03
CA VAL A 290 30.88 43.61 -3.57
C VAL A 290 29.57 43.22 -2.87
N GLU A 291 28.42 43.60 -3.44
CA GLU A 291 27.11 43.26 -2.89
C GLU A 291 26.87 41.74 -2.91
N LEU A 292 27.21 41.06 -4.01
CA LEU A 292 27.14 39.61 -4.12
C LEU A 292 28.08 38.90 -3.14
N GLN A 293 29.32 39.38 -2.97
CA GLN A 293 30.28 38.81 -2.02
C GLN A 293 29.78 38.95 -0.57
N ALA A 294 29.25 40.12 -0.19
CA ALA A 294 28.66 40.35 1.13
C ALA A 294 27.41 39.47 1.35
N GLY A 295 26.57 39.31 0.33
CA GLY A 295 25.41 38.42 0.33
C GLY A 295 25.79 36.96 0.59
N ILE A 296 26.78 36.44 -0.14
CA ILE A 296 27.31 35.08 0.04
C ILE A 296 27.86 34.89 1.45
N ALA A 297 28.68 35.83 1.94
CA ALA A 297 29.26 35.74 3.29
C ALA A 297 28.18 35.69 4.38
N LYS A 298 27.13 36.51 4.27
CA LYS A 298 25.99 36.50 5.20
C LYS A 298 25.22 35.18 5.16
N ARG A 299 24.98 34.63 3.96
CA ARG A 299 24.27 33.35 3.80
C ARG A 299 25.08 32.17 4.31
N ARG A 300 26.40 32.14 4.07
CA ARG A 300 27.33 31.14 4.61
C ARG A 300 27.38 31.18 6.14
N ALA A 301 27.50 32.36 6.75
CA ALA A 301 27.46 32.49 8.21
C ALA A 301 26.16 31.95 8.81
N GLY A 302 25.02 32.27 8.20
CA GLY A 302 23.72 31.73 8.63
C GLY A 302 23.56 30.22 8.37
N PHE A 303 24.21 29.67 7.35
CA PHE A 303 24.27 28.23 7.11
C PHE A 303 25.07 27.52 8.20
N ASP A 304 26.25 28.05 8.55
CA ASP A 304 27.12 27.50 9.59
C ASP A 304 26.46 27.52 10.98
N GLU A 305 25.74 28.59 11.32
CA GLU A 305 25.00 28.71 12.60
C GLU A 305 23.91 27.63 12.75
N ILE A 306 23.09 27.44 11.70
CA ILE A 306 22.06 26.40 11.69
C ILE A 306 22.73 25.01 11.73
N ARG A 307 23.82 24.81 10.98
CA ARG A 307 24.56 23.54 10.96
C ARG A 307 25.13 23.18 12.33
N GLN A 308 25.72 24.15 13.04
CA GLN A 308 26.23 23.94 14.41
C GLN A 308 25.12 23.60 15.40
N THR A 309 23.99 24.31 15.31
CA THR A 309 22.81 24.03 16.14
C THR A 309 22.27 22.62 15.88
N LEU A 310 22.19 22.21 14.61
CA LEU A 310 21.72 20.89 14.22
C LEU A 310 22.71 19.79 14.63
N SER A 311 24.01 20.02 14.47
CA SER A 311 25.06 19.09 14.94
C SER A 311 24.99 18.92 16.46
N ALA A 312 24.82 20.00 17.23
CA ALA A 312 24.69 19.92 18.69
C ALA A 312 23.45 19.13 19.14
N THR A 313 22.33 19.28 18.42
CA THR A 313 21.09 18.52 18.69
C THR A 313 21.19 17.04 18.28
N LEU A 314 22.01 16.71 17.28
CA LEU A 314 22.22 15.34 16.79
C LEU A 314 23.42 14.62 17.45
N GLN A 315 24.30 15.34 18.13
CA GLN A 315 25.44 14.79 18.87
C GLN A 315 25.05 13.65 19.84
N PRO A 316 23.96 13.75 20.61
CA PRO A 316 23.53 12.66 21.51
C PRO A 316 23.15 11.37 20.78
N LEU A 317 22.79 11.44 19.51
CA LEU A 317 22.45 10.29 18.65
C LEU A 317 23.70 9.66 18.00
N GLY A 318 24.90 10.19 18.28
CA GLY A 318 26.18 9.70 17.74
C GLY A 318 26.59 10.34 16.42
N MET A 319 25.87 11.35 15.93
CA MET A 319 26.22 12.08 14.71
C MET A 319 26.91 13.40 15.07
N SER A 320 28.24 13.34 15.15
CA SER A 320 29.08 14.47 15.59
C SER A 320 29.31 15.49 14.47
N GLU A 321 29.34 15.05 13.21
CA GLU A 321 29.59 15.90 12.05
C GLU A 321 28.52 15.68 10.98
N LEU A 322 27.89 16.77 10.54
CA LEU A 322 26.96 16.77 9.42
C LEU A 322 27.75 16.97 8.13
N PRO A 323 27.59 16.09 7.13
CA PRO A 323 28.33 16.22 5.88
C PRO A 323 27.86 17.46 5.09
N ASP A 324 28.83 18.15 4.46
CA ASP A 324 28.60 19.35 3.63
C ASP A 324 27.79 19.07 2.38
N GLN A 325 27.78 17.80 1.94
CA GLN A 325 27.05 17.31 0.78
C GLN A 325 26.24 16.08 1.19
N ASN A 326 25.05 15.92 0.62
CA ASN A 326 24.12 14.80 0.87
C ASN A 326 23.40 14.82 2.25
N LEU A 327 22.92 15.98 2.69
CA LEU A 327 22.03 16.13 3.87
C LEU A 327 20.79 15.21 3.83
N SER A 328 20.32 14.85 2.63
CA SER A 328 19.25 13.86 2.41
C SER A 328 19.56 12.49 3.04
N SER A 329 20.82 12.03 2.98
CA SER A 329 21.21 10.74 3.54
C SER A 329 21.04 10.67 5.06
N VAL A 330 21.25 11.80 5.75
CA VAL A 330 21.06 11.94 7.20
C VAL A 330 19.57 11.82 7.55
N CYS A 331 18.67 12.44 6.78
CA CYS A 331 17.22 12.27 6.97
C CYS A 331 16.80 10.80 6.83
N VAL A 332 17.32 10.10 5.80
CA VAL A 332 17.01 8.68 5.58
C VAL A 332 17.49 7.81 6.74
N GLN A 333 18.70 8.07 7.26
CA GLN A 333 19.23 7.35 8.42
C GLN A 333 18.39 7.60 9.68
N LEU A 334 18.02 8.85 9.95
CA LEU A 334 17.17 9.20 11.10
C LEU A 334 15.78 8.57 11.01
N ARG A 335 15.16 8.56 9.83
CA ARG A 335 13.88 7.86 9.58
C ARG A 335 14.02 6.36 9.82
N ALA A 336 15.08 5.73 9.31
CA ALA A 336 15.33 4.30 9.51
C ALA A 336 15.52 3.95 11.00
N ARG A 337 16.24 4.79 11.75
CA ARG A 337 16.40 4.63 13.21
C ARG A 337 15.07 4.78 13.96
N LEU A 338 14.28 5.79 13.62
CA LEU A 338 12.95 5.95 14.22
C LEU A 338 12.05 4.75 13.93
N GLN A 339 12.02 4.27 12.69
CA GLN A 339 11.22 3.11 12.29
C GLN A 339 11.66 1.83 13.00
N THR A 340 12.97 1.56 13.07
CA THR A 340 13.49 0.39 13.79
C THR A 340 13.14 0.46 15.27
N TRP A 341 13.33 1.61 15.93
CA TRP A 341 12.94 1.79 17.31
C TRP A 341 11.43 1.62 17.55
N GLN A 342 10.58 2.22 16.70
CA GLN A 342 9.12 2.06 16.78
C GLN A 342 8.68 0.60 16.58
N ASN A 343 9.32 -0.12 15.66
CA ASN A 343 9.06 -1.54 15.45
C ASN A 343 9.44 -2.36 16.69
N HIS A 344 10.55 -2.04 17.36
CA HIS A 344 10.94 -2.69 18.61
C HIS A 344 9.97 -2.39 19.76
N VAL A 345 9.47 -1.16 19.89
CA VAL A 345 8.42 -0.83 20.88
C VAL A 345 7.14 -1.61 20.62
N ARG A 346 6.69 -1.64 19.36
CA ARG A 346 5.51 -2.42 18.98
C ARG A 346 5.72 -3.91 19.26
N ARG A 347 6.89 -4.44 18.92
CA ARG A 347 7.26 -5.83 19.17
C ARG A 347 7.31 -6.15 20.66
N GLU A 348 7.77 -5.23 21.51
CA GLU A 348 7.73 -5.39 22.97
C GLU A 348 6.29 -5.60 23.46
N GLU A 349 5.36 -4.75 23.01
CA GLU A 349 3.95 -4.84 23.37
C GLU A 349 3.31 -6.14 22.85
N GLU A 350 3.59 -6.52 21.61
CA GLU A 350 3.11 -7.79 21.02
C GLU A 350 3.62 -9.01 21.79
N ILE A 351 4.92 -9.03 22.16
CA ILE A 351 5.48 -10.12 22.98
C ILE A 351 4.83 -10.15 24.36
N ARG A 352 4.64 -9.00 25.03
CA ARG A 352 3.96 -8.93 26.34
C ARG A 352 2.54 -9.49 26.28
N GLN A 353 1.79 -9.20 25.22
CA GLN A 353 0.45 -9.73 25.03
C GLN A 353 0.47 -11.25 24.86
N ARG A 354 1.41 -11.81 24.10
CA ARG A 354 1.54 -13.27 23.96
C ARG A 354 1.93 -13.95 25.27
N ILE A 355 2.86 -13.37 26.03
CA ILE A 355 3.21 -13.86 27.37
C ILE A 355 1.98 -13.87 28.28
N ALA A 356 1.17 -12.80 28.28
CA ALA A 356 -0.05 -12.74 29.08
C ALA A 356 -1.06 -13.84 28.72
N VAL A 357 -1.20 -14.16 27.42
CA VAL A 357 -2.04 -15.29 26.96
C VAL A 357 -1.48 -16.61 27.47
N GLN A 358 -0.17 -16.86 27.31
CA GLN A 358 0.47 -18.08 27.81
C GLN A 358 0.34 -18.24 29.33
N GLU A 359 0.51 -17.15 30.09
CA GLU A 359 0.30 -17.16 31.55
C GLU A 359 -1.15 -17.50 31.93
N SER A 360 -2.13 -17.00 31.18
CA SER A 360 -3.53 -17.32 31.42
C SER A 360 -3.83 -18.80 31.14
N GLU A 361 -3.24 -19.36 30.09
CA GLU A 361 -3.39 -20.77 29.73
C GLU A 361 -2.71 -21.70 30.73
N LEU A 362 -1.51 -21.34 31.19
CA LEU A 362 -0.82 -22.06 32.28
C LEU A 362 -1.66 -22.10 33.54
N LYS A 363 -2.21 -20.96 33.98
CA LYS A 363 -3.10 -20.91 35.15
C LYS A 363 -4.35 -21.77 34.97
N ARG A 364 -4.93 -21.77 33.76
CA ARG A 364 -6.08 -22.61 33.41
C ARG A 364 -5.72 -24.10 33.50
N LEU A 365 -4.60 -24.52 32.92
CA LEU A 365 -4.12 -25.90 32.94
C LEU A 365 -3.77 -26.35 34.37
N GLU A 366 -3.10 -25.53 35.16
CA GLU A 366 -2.80 -25.81 36.57
C GLU A 366 -4.08 -26.05 37.38
N ALA A 367 -5.10 -25.21 37.21
CA ALA A 367 -6.39 -25.38 37.89
C ALA A 367 -7.12 -26.65 37.45
N VAL A 368 -7.14 -26.94 36.14
CA VAL A 368 -7.76 -28.17 35.60
C VAL A 368 -7.05 -29.42 36.10
N ILE A 369 -5.71 -29.42 36.10
CA ILE A 369 -4.89 -30.54 36.62
C ILE A 369 -5.17 -30.74 38.11
N ALA A 370 -5.22 -29.66 38.91
CA ALA A 370 -5.51 -29.75 40.33
C ALA A 370 -6.90 -30.37 40.60
N MET A 371 -7.92 -29.89 39.90
CA MET A 371 -9.28 -30.41 39.99
C MET A 371 -9.36 -31.88 39.57
N ARG A 372 -8.73 -32.26 38.45
CA ARG A 372 -8.70 -33.65 37.96
C ARG A 372 -7.96 -34.58 38.91
N LYS A 373 -6.85 -34.13 39.53
CA LYS A 373 -6.13 -34.89 40.56
C LYS A 373 -6.99 -35.13 41.79
N GLN A 374 -7.74 -34.13 42.25
CA GLN A 374 -8.65 -34.30 43.37
C GLN A 374 -9.74 -35.33 43.05
N ALA A 375 -10.37 -35.21 41.88
CA ALA A 375 -11.38 -36.19 41.43
C ALA A 375 -10.80 -37.61 41.31
N LEU A 376 -9.57 -37.75 40.81
CA LEU A 376 -8.85 -39.03 40.73
C LEU A 376 -8.62 -39.63 42.13
N GLN A 377 -8.23 -38.80 43.10
CA GLN A 377 -8.04 -39.22 44.48
C GLN A 377 -9.36 -39.73 45.09
N GLU A 378 -10.44 -38.97 44.97
CA GLU A 378 -11.77 -39.34 45.48
C GLU A 378 -12.27 -40.66 44.86
N GLN A 379 -12.07 -40.84 43.54
CA GLN A 379 -12.38 -42.10 42.86
C GLN A 379 -11.52 -43.26 43.36
N GLY A 380 -10.23 -43.01 43.64
CA GLY A 380 -9.30 -44.00 44.18
C GLY A 380 -9.70 -44.46 45.58
N GLU A 381 -10.08 -43.52 46.46
CA GLU A 381 -10.57 -43.82 47.81
C GLU A 381 -11.88 -44.63 47.76
N ARG A 382 -12.80 -44.26 46.86
CA ARG A 382 -14.05 -45.01 46.64
C ARG A 382 -13.79 -46.43 46.12
N LEU A 383 -12.83 -46.61 45.22
CA LEU A 383 -12.43 -47.92 44.73
C LEU A 383 -11.86 -48.79 45.87
N GLN A 384 -11.01 -48.22 46.71
CA GLN A 384 -10.48 -48.94 47.88
C GLN A 384 -11.58 -49.39 48.83
N LEU A 385 -12.61 -48.55 49.05
CA LEU A 385 -13.77 -48.94 49.85
C LEU A 385 -14.51 -50.12 49.24
N ILE A 386 -14.84 -50.06 47.94
CA ILE A 386 -15.55 -51.16 47.25
C ILE A 386 -14.71 -52.45 47.26
N GLN A 387 -13.38 -52.34 47.11
CA GLN A 387 -12.47 -53.49 47.21
C GLN A 387 -12.49 -54.12 48.61
N ARG A 388 -12.48 -53.30 49.67
CA ARG A 388 -12.60 -53.81 51.05
C ARG A 388 -13.94 -54.48 51.31
N GLU A 389 -15.04 -53.90 50.82
CA GLU A 389 -16.37 -54.51 50.91
C GLU A 389 -16.44 -55.83 50.13
N TYR A 390 -15.84 -55.89 48.94
CA TYR A 390 -15.76 -57.10 48.13
C TYR A 390 -14.95 -58.20 48.83
N THR A 391 -13.80 -57.87 49.43
CA THR A 391 -13.01 -58.85 50.19
C THR A 391 -13.77 -59.35 51.41
N ALA A 392 -14.40 -58.46 52.18
CA ALA A 392 -15.18 -58.82 53.35
C ALA A 392 -16.41 -59.68 53.00
N ALA A 393 -17.13 -59.34 51.92
CA ALA A 393 -18.25 -60.14 51.43
C ALA A 393 -17.79 -61.52 50.92
N GLY A 394 -16.60 -61.60 50.30
CA GLY A 394 -16.00 -62.84 49.83
C GLY A 394 -15.58 -63.76 50.98
N GLU A 395 -14.98 -63.19 52.03
CA GLU A 395 -14.66 -63.90 53.28
C GLU A 395 -15.93 -64.39 53.96
N ARG A 396 -16.95 -63.53 54.09
CA ARG A 396 -18.24 -63.89 54.69
C ARG A 396 -18.96 -65.00 53.93
N ARG A 397 -18.93 -64.97 52.60
CA ARG A 397 -19.46 -66.04 51.75
C ARG A 397 -18.73 -67.35 51.99
N ARG A 398 -17.41 -67.32 52.13
CA ARG A 398 -16.59 -68.50 52.42
C ARG A 398 -16.84 -69.05 53.83
N GLU A 399 -17.06 -68.20 54.82
CA GLU A 399 -17.46 -68.62 56.17
C GLU A 399 -18.82 -69.33 56.19
N LEU A 400 -19.81 -68.76 55.48
CA LEU A 400 -21.19 -69.26 55.52
C LEU A 400 -21.39 -70.56 54.73
N TYR A 401 -20.67 -70.75 53.61
CA TYR A 401 -20.95 -71.85 52.68
C TYR A 401 -19.72 -72.51 52.04
N GLY A 402 -18.51 -72.11 52.47
CA GLY A 402 -17.26 -72.62 51.93
C GLY A 402 -17.15 -72.44 50.42
N ASP A 403 -16.71 -73.48 49.73
CA ASP A 403 -16.59 -73.55 48.27
C ASP A 403 -17.77 -74.29 47.61
N LYS A 404 -18.82 -74.62 48.37
CA LYS A 404 -19.97 -75.35 47.82
C LYS A 404 -20.79 -74.44 46.91
N SER A 405 -21.29 -75.01 45.82
CA SER A 405 -22.22 -74.31 44.93
C SER A 405 -23.64 -74.38 45.49
N THR A 406 -24.27 -73.22 45.69
CA THR A 406 -25.69 -73.13 46.09
C THR A 406 -26.62 -73.83 45.11
N THR A 407 -26.30 -73.80 43.82
CA THR A 407 -27.10 -74.42 42.75
C THR A 407 -27.00 -75.94 42.73
N GLU A 408 -25.85 -76.51 43.09
CA GLU A 408 -25.66 -77.96 43.15
C GLU A 408 -26.33 -78.58 44.38
N GLU A 409 -26.25 -77.91 45.52
CA GLU A 409 -26.88 -78.37 46.76
C GLU A 409 -28.41 -78.28 46.70
N GLU A 410 -28.96 -77.21 46.12
CA GLU A 410 -30.40 -77.09 45.88
C GLU A 410 -30.90 -78.19 44.93
N ARG A 411 -30.15 -78.50 43.86
CA ARG A 411 -30.47 -79.61 42.97
C ARG A 411 -30.45 -80.96 43.70
N ARG A 412 -29.50 -81.17 44.61
CA ARG A 412 -29.40 -82.38 45.43
C ARG A 412 -30.60 -82.54 46.38
N LEU A 413 -30.96 -81.47 47.11
CA LEU A 413 -32.06 -81.47 48.08
C LEU A 413 -33.43 -81.61 47.41
N ASN A 414 -33.66 -80.87 46.31
CA ASN A 414 -34.90 -81.01 45.53
C ASN A 414 -35.02 -82.40 44.90
N GLY A 415 -33.91 -82.97 44.40
CA GLY A 415 -33.88 -84.35 43.88
C GLY A 415 -34.23 -85.39 44.96
N ALA A 416 -33.74 -85.21 46.20
CA ALA A 416 -34.07 -86.08 47.32
C ALA A 416 -35.55 -86.00 47.72
N ILE A 417 -36.14 -84.80 47.74
CA ILE A 417 -37.59 -84.63 48.01
C ILE A 417 -38.43 -85.32 46.94
N SER A 418 -38.12 -85.10 45.66
CA SER A 418 -38.86 -85.75 44.57
C SER A 418 -38.81 -87.28 44.65
N ALA A 419 -37.68 -87.86 45.07
CA ALA A 419 -37.55 -89.31 45.24
C ALA A 419 -38.40 -89.84 46.41
N VAL A 420 -38.45 -89.13 47.53
CA VAL A 420 -39.19 -89.54 48.72
C VAL A 420 -40.71 -89.30 48.57
N GLU A 421 -41.12 -88.20 47.94
CA GLU A 421 -42.53 -87.93 47.61
C GLU A 421 -43.12 -89.00 46.68
N LEU A 422 -42.31 -89.51 45.74
CA LEU A 422 -42.72 -90.61 44.87
C LEU A 422 -42.95 -91.90 45.68
N ALA A 423 -42.05 -92.22 46.61
CA ALA A 423 -42.16 -93.39 47.48
C ALA A 423 -43.38 -93.31 48.44
N GLU A 424 -43.69 -92.13 48.99
CA GLU A 424 -44.90 -91.90 49.78
C GLU A 424 -46.16 -92.11 48.95
N LYS A 425 -46.22 -91.56 47.74
CA LYS A 425 -47.36 -91.71 46.85
C LYS A 425 -47.63 -93.19 46.53
N GLU A 426 -46.59 -93.96 46.25
CA GLU A 426 -46.69 -95.41 46.00
C GLU A 426 -47.18 -96.18 47.24
N ALA A 427 -46.67 -95.85 48.43
CA ALA A 427 -47.11 -96.47 49.69
C ALA A 427 -48.58 -96.14 50.01
N ARG A 428 -49.01 -94.88 49.75
CA ARG A 428 -50.39 -94.42 50.01
C ARG A 428 -51.40 -95.09 49.10
N VAL A 429 -51.04 -95.31 47.83
CA VAL A 429 -51.87 -96.05 46.87
C VAL A 429 -52.02 -97.53 47.28
N ARG A 430 -50.94 -98.19 47.72
CA ARG A 430 -51.02 -99.60 48.16
C ARG A 430 -51.85 -99.78 49.44
N TYR A 431 -51.71 -98.87 50.40
CA TYR A 431 -52.49 -98.90 51.63
C TYR A 431 -53.98 -98.67 51.38
N SER A 432 -54.33 -97.68 50.54
CA SER A 432 -55.74 -97.39 50.22
C SER A 432 -56.42 -98.55 49.47
N GLN A 433 -55.71 -99.24 48.56
CA GLN A 433 -56.20 -100.43 47.87
C GLN A 433 -56.53 -101.58 48.84
N LEU A 434 -55.64 -101.88 49.79
CA LEU A 434 -55.86 -102.95 50.78
C LEU A 434 -56.98 -102.60 51.78
N GLN A 435 -57.09 -101.32 52.16
CA GLN A 435 -58.17 -100.84 53.02
C GLN A 435 -59.53 -100.89 52.32
N GLN A 436 -59.57 -100.55 51.03
CA GLN A 436 -60.75 -100.70 50.21
C GLN A 436 -61.18 -102.18 50.15
N GLN A 437 -60.27 -103.11 49.83
CA GLN A 437 -60.58 -104.55 49.80
C GLN A 437 -61.16 -105.09 51.12
N LEU A 438 -60.64 -104.65 52.27
CA LEU A 438 -61.11 -105.09 53.58
C LEU A 438 -62.50 -104.51 53.91
N ASN A 439 -62.76 -103.27 53.52
CA ASN A 439 -64.06 -102.63 53.69
C ASN A 439 -65.11 -103.22 52.73
N THR A 440 -64.75 -103.57 51.50
CA THR A 440 -65.65 -104.24 50.55
C THR A 440 -66.06 -105.62 51.04
N ALA A 441 -65.12 -106.44 51.54
CA ALA A 441 -65.46 -107.76 52.09
C ALA A 441 -66.37 -107.68 53.33
N ARG A 442 -66.20 -106.66 54.18
CA ARG A 442 -67.07 -106.43 55.35
C ARG A 442 -68.46 -105.91 54.97
N SER A 443 -68.56 -105.05 53.95
CA SER A 443 -69.85 -104.53 53.46
C SER A 443 -70.60 -105.54 52.59
N GLU A 444 -69.92 -106.48 51.93
CA GLU A 444 -70.55 -107.58 51.19
C GLU A 444 -71.23 -108.58 52.12
N ILE A 445 -70.57 -108.98 53.22
CA ILE A 445 -71.16 -109.89 54.23
C ILE A 445 -72.38 -109.26 54.91
N HIS A 446 -72.29 -107.97 55.26
CA HIS A 446 -73.39 -107.25 55.91
C HIS A 446 -74.53 -106.90 54.93
N SER A 447 -74.22 -106.48 53.70
CA SER A 447 -75.24 -106.13 52.72
C SER A 447 -75.91 -107.34 52.08
N LEU A 448 -75.27 -108.51 51.93
CA LEU A 448 -75.96 -109.71 51.43
C LEU A 448 -77.04 -110.21 52.40
N GLN A 449 -76.83 -110.06 53.71
CA GLN A 449 -77.81 -110.43 54.74
C GLN A 449 -78.97 -109.44 54.87
N GLN A 450 -78.73 -108.14 54.65
CA GLN A 450 -79.77 -107.11 54.64
C GLN A 450 -80.51 -107.00 53.29
N ARG A 451 -79.83 -107.18 52.15
CA ARG A 451 -80.42 -106.99 50.81
C ARG A 451 -81.45 -108.04 50.43
N VAL A 452 -81.39 -109.24 50.98
CA VAL A 452 -82.41 -110.27 50.72
C VAL A 452 -83.74 -109.90 51.38
N THR A 453 -83.72 -109.35 52.58
CA THR A 453 -84.92 -108.98 53.36
C THR A 453 -85.44 -107.57 53.06
N GLN A 454 -84.59 -106.64 52.60
CA GLN A 454 -85.00 -105.27 52.25
C GLN A 454 -85.35 -105.08 50.76
N ARG A 455 -84.77 -105.84 49.82
CA ARG A 455 -85.09 -105.62 48.38
C ARG A 455 -86.51 -106.04 48.00
N GLU A 456 -87.12 -107.01 48.68
CA GLU A 456 -88.51 -107.39 48.42
C GLU A 456 -89.51 -106.30 48.86
N SER A 457 -89.21 -105.55 49.93
CA SER A 457 -90.09 -104.49 50.45
C SER A 457 -89.82 -103.11 49.84
N THR A 458 -88.56 -102.79 49.52
CA THR A 458 -88.18 -101.47 48.99
C THR A 458 -88.52 -101.33 47.50
N LEU A 459 -88.51 -102.42 46.73
CA LEU A 459 -88.84 -102.37 45.30
C LEU A 459 -90.33 -102.11 45.08
N TYR A 460 -91.20 -102.60 45.98
CA TYR A 460 -92.64 -102.31 45.92
C TYR A 460 -92.93 -100.84 46.28
N ALA A 461 -92.30 -100.28 47.32
CA ALA A 461 -92.51 -98.91 47.79
C ALA A 461 -91.94 -97.83 46.84
N LEU A 462 -90.72 -98.02 46.32
CA LEU A 462 -90.09 -97.04 45.41
C LEU A 462 -90.82 -96.93 44.08
N GLN A 463 -91.44 -98.02 43.61
CA GLN A 463 -92.23 -97.99 42.38
C GLN A 463 -93.55 -97.24 42.59
N THR A 464 -94.13 -97.27 43.80
CA THR A 464 -95.34 -96.50 44.13
C THR A 464 -95.04 -95.01 44.37
N ASP A 465 -93.91 -94.69 45.01
CA ASP A 465 -93.50 -93.30 45.28
C ASP A 465 -93.04 -92.56 44.00
N PHE A 466 -92.38 -93.26 43.08
CA PHE A 466 -91.95 -92.68 41.80
C PHE A 466 -93.15 -92.29 40.94
N ASP A 467 -94.16 -93.16 40.83
CA ASP A 467 -95.41 -92.87 40.09
C ASP A 467 -96.19 -91.68 40.71
N ALA A 468 -96.17 -91.55 42.04
CA ALA A 468 -96.83 -90.45 42.74
C ALA A 468 -96.11 -89.10 42.59
N ALA A 469 -94.77 -89.08 42.65
CA ALA A 469 -93.95 -87.87 42.49
C ALA A 469 -93.95 -87.33 41.05
N LEU A 470 -94.06 -88.23 40.07
CA LEU A 470 -94.18 -87.89 38.66
C LEU A 470 -95.46 -87.08 38.38
N GLN A 471 -96.60 -87.59 38.89
CA GLN A 471 -97.92 -86.96 38.77
C GLN A 471 -97.98 -85.58 39.46
N GLN A 472 -97.35 -85.43 40.64
CA GLN A 472 -97.30 -84.14 41.35
C GLN A 472 -96.42 -83.09 40.65
N SER A 473 -95.41 -83.52 39.90
CA SER A 473 -94.50 -82.63 39.17
C SER A 473 -95.04 -82.20 37.79
N GLY A 474 -96.29 -82.56 37.47
CA GLY A 474 -97.00 -82.16 36.26
C GLY A 474 -96.67 -83.00 35.02
N PHE A 475 -95.99 -84.16 35.18
CA PHE A 475 -95.66 -85.07 34.09
C PHE A 475 -96.50 -86.34 34.19
N SER A 476 -97.20 -86.68 33.12
CA SER A 476 -98.16 -87.79 33.12
C SER A 476 -97.50 -89.17 32.97
N ALA A 477 -96.28 -89.22 32.43
CA ALA A 477 -95.46 -90.42 32.28
C ALA A 477 -93.94 -90.11 32.30
N GLU A 478 -93.10 -91.12 32.59
CA GLU A 478 -91.64 -90.95 32.76
C GLU A 478 -90.98 -90.43 31.48
N THR A 479 -91.55 -90.80 30.34
CA THR A 479 -91.17 -90.34 29.01
C THR A 479 -91.32 -88.83 28.82
N GLU A 480 -92.28 -88.20 29.50
CA GLU A 480 -92.58 -86.76 29.38
C GLU A 480 -91.59 -85.91 30.21
N PHE A 481 -91.19 -86.42 31.39
CA PHE A 481 -90.12 -85.83 32.20
C PHE A 481 -88.76 -85.90 31.50
N LEU A 482 -88.45 -87.00 30.81
CA LEU A 482 -87.20 -87.16 30.06
C LEU A 482 -87.10 -86.20 28.86
N GLN A 483 -88.23 -85.75 28.30
CA GLN A 483 -88.27 -84.76 27.21
C GLN A 483 -88.06 -83.31 27.67
N ALA A 484 -88.40 -82.98 28.92
CA ALA A 484 -88.21 -81.64 29.49
C ALA A 484 -86.77 -81.36 29.97
N ARG A 485 -85.88 -82.35 29.88
CA ARG A 485 -84.52 -82.28 30.40
C ARG A 485 -83.58 -81.67 29.35
N LEU A 486 -82.89 -80.58 29.69
CA LEU A 486 -81.83 -80.03 28.83
C LEU A 486 -80.82 -81.12 28.47
N THR A 487 -80.40 -81.13 27.21
CA THR A 487 -79.41 -82.10 26.74
C THR A 487 -78.03 -81.82 27.37
N PRO A 488 -77.19 -82.85 27.61
CA PRO A 488 -75.83 -82.66 28.11
C PRO A 488 -75.03 -81.67 27.23
N GLU A 489 -75.28 -81.71 25.92
CA GLU A 489 -74.67 -80.88 24.89
C GLU A 489 -75.05 -79.39 25.05
N GLU A 490 -76.33 -79.06 25.23
CA GLU A 490 -76.76 -77.67 25.48
C GLU A 490 -76.22 -77.11 26.80
N ARG A 491 -76.12 -77.95 27.83
CA ARG A 491 -75.53 -77.57 29.12
C ARG A 491 -74.02 -77.32 28.99
N GLU A 492 -73.30 -78.15 28.25
CA GLU A 492 -71.87 -77.97 27.99
C GLU A 492 -71.59 -76.75 27.11
N LEU A 493 -72.43 -76.46 26.12
CA LEU A 493 -72.34 -75.25 25.30
C LEU A 493 -72.50 -73.97 26.16
N LEU A 494 -73.49 -73.95 27.05
CA LEU A 494 -73.72 -72.84 27.96
C LEU A 494 -72.57 -72.65 28.97
N ALA A 495 -72.02 -73.75 29.50
CA ALA A 495 -70.85 -73.71 30.38
C ALA A 495 -69.59 -73.20 29.65
N ALA A 496 -69.38 -73.63 28.40
CA ALA A 496 -68.27 -73.16 27.57
C ALA A 496 -68.41 -71.65 27.22
N ASN A 497 -69.63 -71.18 26.94
CA ASN A 497 -69.90 -69.75 26.71
C ASN A 497 -69.66 -68.91 27.97
N ALA A 498 -70.03 -69.42 29.15
CA ALA A 498 -69.74 -68.74 30.42
C ALA A 498 -68.22 -68.64 30.66
N GLN A 499 -67.47 -69.72 30.42
CA GLN A 499 -66.02 -69.73 30.54
C GLN A 499 -65.35 -68.76 29.57
N LEU A 500 -65.80 -68.71 28.31
CA LEU A 500 -65.28 -67.78 27.30
C LEU A 500 -65.48 -66.32 27.70
N LEU A 501 -66.63 -66.00 28.30
CA LEU A 501 -66.93 -64.65 28.79
C LEU A 501 -66.06 -64.27 29.99
N ASP A 502 -65.77 -65.21 30.89
CA ASP A 502 -64.93 -64.99 32.06
C ASP A 502 -63.44 -64.80 31.68
N ASP A 503 -62.95 -65.61 30.73
CA ASP A 503 -61.62 -65.45 30.14
C ASP A 503 -61.48 -64.06 29.46
N ARG A 504 -62.52 -63.62 28.74
CA ARG A 504 -62.55 -62.32 28.07
C ARG A 504 -62.61 -61.15 29.04
N LEU A 505 -63.33 -61.29 30.16
CA LEU A 505 -63.36 -60.31 31.24
C LEU A 505 -61.97 -60.17 31.88
N THR A 506 -61.27 -61.29 32.07
CA THR A 506 -59.92 -61.32 32.64
C THR A 506 -58.88 -60.64 31.74
N ASP A 507 -58.90 -60.90 30.42
CA ASP A 507 -58.04 -60.22 29.43
C ASP A 507 -58.30 -58.70 29.39
N LEU A 508 -59.57 -58.27 29.39
CA LEU A 508 -59.92 -56.86 29.37
C LEU A 508 -59.45 -56.12 30.64
N ASN A 509 -59.62 -56.73 31.82
CA ASN A 509 -59.14 -56.16 33.08
C ASN A 509 -57.60 -56.06 33.13
N ALA A 510 -56.89 -57.06 32.58
CA ALA A 510 -55.43 -57.01 32.49
C ALA A 510 -54.96 -55.87 31.57
N ARG A 511 -55.63 -55.67 30.43
CA ARG A 511 -55.33 -54.58 29.49
C ARG A 511 -55.64 -53.20 30.09
N GLU A 512 -56.77 -53.05 30.77
CA GLU A 512 -57.11 -51.81 31.48
C GLU A 512 -56.03 -51.44 32.50
N LYS A 513 -55.57 -52.43 33.29
CA LYS A 513 -54.51 -52.23 34.30
C LYS A 513 -53.16 -51.86 33.68
N ASP A 514 -52.76 -52.49 32.57
CA ASP A 514 -51.53 -52.13 31.84
C ASP A 514 -51.62 -50.71 31.26
N ARG A 515 -52.75 -50.36 30.64
CA ARG A 515 -52.95 -49.04 30.02
C ARG A 515 -53.00 -47.92 31.05
N THR A 516 -53.68 -48.13 32.18
CA THR A 516 -53.71 -47.17 33.28
C THR A 516 -52.34 -46.99 33.94
N ALA A 517 -51.56 -48.06 34.12
CA ALA A 517 -50.20 -47.97 34.63
C ALA A 517 -49.26 -47.22 33.68
N ARG A 518 -49.36 -47.46 32.36
CA ARG A 518 -48.59 -46.70 31.35
C ARG A 518 -48.99 -45.23 31.32
N LEU A 519 -50.28 -44.92 31.36
CA LEU A 519 -50.77 -43.53 31.42
C LEU A 519 -50.29 -42.82 32.68
N ALA A 520 -50.32 -43.49 33.85
CA ALA A 520 -49.79 -42.96 35.10
C ALA A 520 -48.27 -42.70 35.02
N THR A 521 -47.52 -43.60 34.38
CA THR A 521 -46.06 -43.45 34.20
C THR A 521 -45.74 -42.27 33.28
N GLU A 522 -46.45 -42.12 32.16
CA GLU A 522 -46.22 -41.00 31.23
C GLU A 522 -46.71 -39.66 31.80
N SER A 523 -47.84 -39.63 32.51
CA SER A 523 -48.33 -38.41 33.19
C SER A 523 -47.42 -37.98 34.36
N ALA A 524 -46.77 -38.92 35.06
CA ALA A 524 -45.80 -38.61 36.10
C ALA A 524 -44.50 -37.97 35.56
N ARG A 525 -44.17 -38.16 34.27
CA ARG A 525 -42.99 -37.52 33.65
C ARG A 525 -43.11 -36.00 33.53
N ARG A 526 -44.33 -35.43 33.62
CA ARG A 526 -44.63 -33.97 33.64
C ARG A 526 -43.71 -33.16 32.71
N LEU A 527 -43.56 -33.62 31.47
CA LEU A 527 -42.62 -33.03 30.50
C LEU A 527 -43.01 -31.60 30.12
N THR A 528 -44.31 -31.30 30.05
CA THR A 528 -44.87 -29.96 29.83
C THR A 528 -46.25 -29.84 30.50
N GLY A 529 -46.66 -28.61 30.85
CA GLY A 529 -48.02 -28.30 31.33
C GLY A 529 -48.94 -27.72 30.26
N GLN A 530 -48.45 -27.60 29.04
CA GLN A 530 -49.14 -27.02 27.88
C GLN A 530 -49.88 -28.10 27.11
N THR A 531 -51.01 -27.74 26.49
CA THR A 531 -51.78 -28.70 25.67
C THR A 531 -51.06 -29.03 24.38
N LEU A 532 -51.44 -30.14 23.73
CA LEU A 532 -50.88 -30.52 22.42
C LEU A 532 -51.10 -29.42 21.38
N GLU A 533 -52.26 -28.76 21.41
CA GLU A 533 -52.62 -27.67 20.50
C GLU A 533 -51.73 -26.44 20.72
N GLU A 534 -51.45 -26.07 21.97
CA GLU A 534 -50.52 -24.98 22.31
C GLU A 534 -49.09 -25.29 21.88
N LEU A 535 -48.63 -26.53 22.08
CA LEU A 535 -47.30 -26.97 21.64
C LEU A 535 -47.17 -27.02 20.13
N GLN A 536 -48.21 -27.46 19.41
CA GLN A 536 -48.25 -27.44 17.95
C GLN A 536 -48.23 -26.01 17.42
N GLN A 537 -48.94 -25.08 18.06
CA GLN A 537 -48.90 -23.67 17.70
C GLN A 537 -47.52 -23.06 17.94
N LEU A 538 -46.91 -23.29 19.12
CA LEU A 538 -45.55 -22.84 19.43
C LEU A 538 -44.51 -23.41 18.46
N MET A 539 -44.64 -24.69 18.10
CA MET A 539 -43.76 -25.34 17.13
C MET A 539 -43.91 -24.69 15.75
N SER A 540 -45.14 -24.46 15.29
CA SER A 540 -45.43 -23.77 14.03
C SER A 540 -44.87 -22.34 14.02
N ASP A 541 -45.02 -21.60 15.12
CA ASP A 541 -44.50 -20.23 15.24
C ASP A 541 -42.96 -20.23 15.24
N CYS A 542 -42.33 -21.18 15.95
CA CYS A 542 -40.89 -21.38 15.93
C CYS A 542 -40.38 -21.78 14.53
N GLU A 543 -41.04 -22.71 13.84
CA GLU A 543 -40.70 -23.10 12.47
C GLU A 543 -40.82 -21.93 11.51
N HIS A 544 -41.87 -21.11 11.65
CA HIS A 544 -42.03 -19.91 10.84
C HIS A 544 -40.92 -18.88 11.11
N SER A 545 -40.59 -18.62 12.38
CA SER A 545 -39.49 -17.73 12.75
C SER A 545 -38.14 -18.24 12.23
N GLN A 546 -37.92 -19.55 12.27
CA GLN A 546 -36.70 -20.18 11.76
C GLN A 546 -36.61 -20.04 10.24
N MET A 547 -37.72 -20.21 9.52
CA MET A 547 -37.81 -20.00 8.07
C MET A 547 -37.47 -18.55 7.70
N GLN A 548 -38.08 -17.56 8.37
CA GLN A 548 -37.81 -16.15 8.14
C GLN A 548 -36.35 -15.77 8.40
N LEU A 549 -35.76 -16.28 9.48
CA LEU A 549 -34.34 -16.05 9.80
C LEU A 549 -33.42 -16.67 8.74
N ARG A 550 -33.75 -17.85 8.20
CA ARG A 550 -32.98 -18.48 7.12
C ARG A 550 -33.01 -17.66 5.83
N GLU A 551 -34.18 -17.12 5.47
CA GLU A 551 -34.31 -16.23 4.30
C GLU A 551 -33.53 -14.93 4.48
N LEU A 552 -33.59 -14.31 5.65
CA LEU A 552 -32.79 -13.12 5.98
C LEU A 552 -31.29 -13.40 5.89
N ILE A 553 -30.82 -14.52 6.45
CA ILE A 553 -29.41 -14.92 6.36
C ILE A 553 -28.99 -15.13 4.90
N ALA A 554 -29.84 -15.76 4.09
CA ALA A 554 -29.57 -15.96 2.66
C ALA A 554 -29.48 -14.61 1.91
N GLY A 555 -30.41 -13.68 2.19
CA GLY A 555 -30.38 -12.33 1.62
C GLY A 555 -29.13 -11.55 1.99
N ILE A 556 -28.73 -11.56 3.27
CA ILE A 556 -27.51 -10.88 3.74
C ILE A 556 -26.25 -11.51 3.13
N LYS A 557 -26.19 -12.84 3.02
CA LYS A 557 -25.07 -13.53 2.36
C LYS A 557 -24.94 -13.10 0.89
N HIS A 558 -26.04 -13.05 0.15
CA HIS A 558 -26.03 -12.57 -1.24
C HIS A 558 -25.54 -11.12 -1.34
N GLN A 559 -25.98 -10.23 -0.47
CA GLN A 559 -25.53 -8.84 -0.46
C GLN A 559 -24.03 -8.71 -0.17
N LEU A 560 -23.49 -9.54 0.74
CA LEU A 560 -22.06 -9.59 1.03
C LEU A 560 -21.24 -10.09 -0.17
N GLU A 561 -21.74 -11.12 -0.87
CA GLU A 561 -21.11 -11.63 -2.09
C GLU A 561 -21.10 -10.58 -3.20
N GLU A 562 -22.23 -9.90 -3.45
CA GLU A 562 -22.30 -8.81 -4.44
C GLU A 562 -21.36 -7.65 -4.09
N ASN A 563 -21.27 -7.27 -2.83
CA ASN A 563 -20.35 -6.23 -2.36
C ASN A 563 -18.89 -6.66 -2.56
N SER A 564 -18.56 -7.92 -2.27
CA SER A 564 -17.21 -8.45 -2.49
C SER A 564 -16.84 -8.44 -3.98
N ALA A 565 -17.76 -8.82 -4.86
CA ALA A 565 -17.58 -8.79 -6.30
C ALA A 565 -17.48 -7.35 -6.83
N ALA A 566 -18.25 -6.41 -6.28
CA ALA A 566 -18.16 -5.00 -6.62
C ALA A 566 -16.80 -4.40 -6.22
N LYS A 567 -16.29 -4.71 -5.02
CA LYS A 567 -14.96 -4.29 -4.57
C LYS A 567 -13.85 -4.83 -5.48
N ALA A 568 -13.95 -6.08 -5.91
CA ALA A 568 -13.01 -6.68 -6.85
C ALA A 568 -13.03 -5.94 -8.22
N ARG A 569 -14.22 -5.66 -8.76
CA ARG A 569 -14.37 -4.85 -10.00
C ARG A 569 -13.78 -3.44 -9.86
N ILE A 570 -14.00 -2.78 -8.73
CA ILE A 570 -13.43 -1.44 -8.46
C ILE A 570 -11.91 -1.49 -8.44
N ARG A 571 -11.33 -2.48 -7.73
CA ARG A 571 -9.86 -2.65 -7.68
C ARG A 571 -9.28 -2.86 -9.08
N GLN A 572 -9.87 -3.75 -9.87
CA GLN A 572 -9.44 -3.99 -11.25
C GLN A 572 -9.52 -2.71 -12.10
N LYS A 573 -10.60 -1.92 -11.95
CA LYS A 573 -10.73 -0.64 -12.68
C LYS A 573 -9.71 0.41 -12.23
N GLN A 574 -9.34 0.44 -10.95
CA GLN A 574 -8.28 1.33 -10.45
C GLN A 574 -6.92 0.98 -11.05
N GLU A 575 -6.59 -0.31 -11.12
CA GLU A 575 -5.36 -0.79 -11.77
C GLU A 575 -5.33 -0.40 -13.26
N GLU A 576 -6.45 -0.56 -13.98
CA GLU A 576 -6.57 -0.10 -15.37
C GLU A 576 -6.40 1.42 -15.50
N ILE A 577 -6.97 2.22 -14.59
CA ILE A 577 -6.83 3.69 -14.59
C ILE A 577 -5.38 4.10 -14.34
N GLU A 578 -4.70 3.47 -13.39
CA GLU A 578 -3.29 3.78 -13.06
C GLU A 578 -2.37 3.42 -14.22
N ALA A 579 -2.59 2.26 -14.85
CA ALA A 579 -1.88 1.89 -16.08
C ALA A 579 -2.10 2.92 -17.19
N GLN A 580 -3.36 3.34 -17.41
CA GLN A 580 -3.69 4.34 -18.43
C GLN A 580 -3.11 5.72 -18.10
N ARG A 581 -3.06 6.12 -16.82
CA ARG A 581 -2.42 7.38 -16.38
C ARG A 581 -0.92 7.38 -16.65
N SER A 582 -0.24 6.27 -16.39
CA SER A 582 1.18 6.12 -16.72
C SER A 582 1.42 6.28 -18.23
N GLU A 583 0.58 5.64 -19.04
CA GLU A 583 0.67 5.72 -20.49
C GLU A 583 0.37 7.14 -20.99
N CYS A 584 -0.68 7.79 -20.48
CA CYS A 584 -0.98 9.19 -20.77
C CYS A 584 0.18 10.12 -20.37
N GLY A 585 0.77 9.95 -19.18
CA GLY A 585 1.92 10.76 -18.75
C GLY A 585 3.13 10.60 -19.67
N ARG A 586 3.37 9.40 -20.20
CA ARG A 586 4.40 9.15 -21.22
C ARG A 586 4.11 9.94 -22.51
N TRP A 587 2.88 9.87 -23.00
CA TRP A 587 2.46 10.58 -24.21
C TRP A 587 2.44 12.09 -24.03
N ASP A 588 2.05 12.60 -22.86
CA ASP A 588 2.09 14.02 -22.53
C ASP A 588 3.52 14.56 -22.47
N SER A 589 4.45 13.77 -21.92
CA SER A 589 5.89 14.11 -21.93
C SER A 589 6.43 14.21 -23.36
N LEU A 590 6.06 13.26 -24.23
CA LEU A 590 6.41 13.30 -25.64
C LEU A 590 5.74 14.48 -26.37
N HIS A 591 4.49 14.77 -26.01
CA HIS A 591 3.73 15.88 -26.57
C HIS A 591 4.35 17.23 -26.21
N ALA A 592 4.79 17.41 -24.96
CA ALA A 592 5.47 18.61 -24.49
C ALA A 592 6.80 18.85 -25.24
N LEU A 593 7.56 17.78 -25.51
CA LEU A 593 8.85 17.86 -26.21
C LEU A 593 8.70 18.21 -27.70
N ILE A 594 7.90 17.43 -28.43
CA ILE A 594 7.86 17.50 -29.90
C ILE A 594 6.45 17.38 -30.49
N GLY A 595 5.42 17.26 -29.66
CA GLY A 595 4.06 17.03 -30.09
C GLY A 595 3.39 18.27 -30.69
N SER A 596 2.79 18.07 -31.86
CA SER A 596 1.75 18.94 -32.39
C SER A 596 0.83 18.13 -33.30
N ALA A 597 -0.46 18.48 -33.37
CA ALA A 597 -1.46 17.74 -34.15
C ALA A 597 -1.14 17.71 -35.66
N ASP A 598 -0.45 18.74 -36.15
CA ASP A 598 0.01 18.89 -37.52
C ASP A 598 1.47 18.44 -37.73
N GLY A 599 2.16 17.94 -36.70
CA GLY A 599 3.59 17.59 -36.74
C GLY A 599 4.55 18.76 -37.00
N LYS A 600 4.06 20.01 -36.98
CA LYS A 600 4.85 21.24 -37.20
C LYS A 600 5.96 21.43 -36.18
N ARG A 601 5.76 21.09 -34.89
CA ARG A 601 6.81 21.23 -33.86
C ARG A 601 8.03 20.36 -34.17
N TYR A 602 7.81 19.07 -34.38
CA TYR A 602 8.89 18.13 -34.75
C TYR A 602 9.53 18.49 -36.09
N ARG A 603 8.72 18.85 -37.11
CA ARG A 603 9.26 19.31 -38.41
C ARG A 603 10.12 20.55 -38.29
N ASN A 604 9.67 21.60 -37.59
CA ASN A 604 10.44 22.82 -37.42
C ASN A 604 11.73 22.57 -36.64
N PHE A 605 11.72 21.66 -35.66
CA PHE A 605 12.92 21.24 -34.95
C PHE A 605 13.93 20.55 -35.87
N ALA A 606 13.51 19.51 -36.60
CA ALA A 606 14.36 18.77 -37.53
C ALA A 606 14.84 19.63 -38.71
N GLN A 607 13.97 20.50 -39.22
CA GLN A 607 14.31 21.46 -40.26
C GLN A 607 15.25 22.54 -39.73
N GLY A 608 15.12 23.00 -38.48
CA GLY A 608 16.06 23.93 -37.84
C GLY A 608 17.48 23.37 -37.78
N LEU A 609 17.64 22.09 -37.41
CA LEU A 609 18.94 21.40 -37.46
C LEU A 609 19.50 21.30 -38.88
N THR A 610 18.63 21.07 -39.88
CA THR A 610 19.04 21.04 -41.29
C THR A 610 19.40 22.45 -41.78
N PHE A 611 18.68 23.47 -41.31
CA PHE A 611 18.87 24.87 -41.64
C PHE A 611 20.18 25.41 -41.06
N ASP A 612 20.60 24.96 -39.88
CA ASP A 612 21.94 25.24 -39.34
C ASP A 612 23.05 24.77 -40.30
N GLY A 613 22.87 23.61 -40.95
CA GLY A 613 23.77 23.12 -42.00
C GLY A 613 23.78 24.00 -43.26
N VAL A 614 22.60 24.49 -43.70
CA VAL A 614 22.49 25.46 -44.81
C VAL A 614 23.20 26.76 -44.47
N ILE A 615 23.00 27.29 -43.25
CA ILE A 615 23.61 28.52 -42.77
C ILE A 615 25.13 28.40 -42.76
N GLY A 616 25.69 27.28 -42.31
CA GLY A 616 27.13 27.03 -42.36
C GLY A 616 27.71 27.09 -43.78
N HIS A 617 27.04 26.46 -44.75
CA HIS A 617 27.43 26.53 -46.16
C HIS A 617 27.21 27.92 -46.77
N ALA A 618 26.10 28.59 -46.44
CA ALA A 618 25.81 29.94 -46.88
C ALA A 618 26.84 30.93 -46.37
N ASN A 619 27.24 30.86 -45.10
CA ASN A 619 28.31 31.67 -44.52
C ASN A 619 29.66 31.45 -45.21
N SER A 620 29.97 30.20 -45.58
CA SER A 620 31.18 29.89 -46.34
C SER A 620 31.20 30.53 -47.75
N GLN A 621 30.04 30.77 -48.36
CA GLN A 621 29.92 31.49 -49.64
C GLN A 621 29.83 33.00 -49.44
N LEU A 622 29.11 33.43 -48.41
CA LEU A 622 28.96 34.84 -48.05
C LEU A 622 30.32 35.46 -47.76
N GLN A 623 31.20 34.76 -47.04
CA GLN A 623 32.58 35.18 -46.74
C GLN A 623 33.42 35.45 -48.00
N LYS A 624 33.09 34.83 -49.15
CA LYS A 624 33.78 35.08 -50.44
C LYS A 624 33.23 36.30 -51.17
N MET A 625 32.04 36.76 -50.81
CA MET A 625 31.34 37.90 -51.43
C MET A 625 31.46 39.17 -50.60
N THR A 626 31.40 39.03 -49.27
CA THR A 626 31.48 40.12 -48.30
C THR A 626 31.96 39.59 -46.95
N ASP A 627 32.80 40.36 -46.27
CA ASP A 627 33.27 40.14 -44.90
C ASP A 627 32.35 40.74 -43.82
N ARG A 628 31.34 41.52 -44.24
CA ARG A 628 30.51 42.32 -43.33
C ARG A 628 29.48 41.50 -42.56
N TYR A 629 28.80 40.56 -43.22
CA TYR A 629 27.64 39.85 -42.65
C TYR A 629 27.93 38.38 -42.34
N LEU A 630 27.43 37.90 -41.21
CA LEU A 630 27.37 36.47 -40.87
C LEU A 630 25.91 36.07 -40.58
N LEU A 631 25.45 34.98 -41.17
CA LEU A 631 24.10 34.46 -40.98
C LEU A 631 24.03 33.64 -39.69
N LEU A 632 23.00 33.85 -38.88
CA LEU A 632 22.63 32.98 -37.76
C LEU A 632 21.15 32.63 -37.78
N ARG A 633 20.80 31.49 -37.17
CA ARG A 633 19.42 31.08 -36.94
C ARG A 633 18.84 31.78 -35.72
N ASP A 634 17.56 32.14 -35.77
CA ASP A 634 16.84 32.65 -34.61
C ASP A 634 16.53 31.53 -33.60
N GLU A 635 16.83 31.73 -32.31
CA GLU A 635 16.66 30.72 -31.26
C GLU A 635 15.18 30.43 -30.94
N LEU A 636 14.32 31.44 -31.03
CA LEU A 636 12.88 31.32 -30.76
C LEU A 636 12.11 30.88 -32.00
N ARG A 637 12.67 31.14 -33.20
CA ARG A 637 12.05 30.82 -34.49
C ARG A 637 13.03 30.04 -35.37
N PRO A 638 13.04 28.70 -35.29
CA PRO A 638 14.03 27.82 -35.93
C PRO A 638 14.19 27.91 -37.45
N LEU A 639 13.30 28.61 -38.14
CA LEU A 639 13.32 28.79 -39.60
C LEU A 639 13.48 30.26 -40.00
N GLU A 640 13.64 31.17 -39.05
CA GLU A 640 13.99 32.57 -39.32
C GLU A 640 15.49 32.78 -39.19
N LEU A 641 15.97 33.75 -39.95
CA LEU A 641 17.38 33.99 -40.15
C LEU A 641 17.70 35.44 -39.79
N ASN A 642 18.72 35.59 -38.96
CA ASN A 642 19.26 36.86 -38.50
C ASN A 642 20.68 37.03 -39.07
N VAL A 643 21.16 38.27 -39.09
CA VAL A 643 22.50 38.63 -39.54
C VAL A 643 23.26 39.28 -38.39
N ILE A 644 24.53 38.93 -38.27
CA ILE A 644 25.51 39.61 -37.44
C ILE A 644 26.23 40.60 -38.35
N ASP A 645 26.13 41.90 -38.06
CA ASP A 645 26.86 42.95 -38.79
C ASP A 645 28.21 43.20 -38.11
N SER A 646 29.27 42.70 -38.72
CA SER A 646 30.65 42.83 -38.21
C SER A 646 31.14 44.28 -38.27
N TYR A 647 30.55 45.12 -39.12
CA TYR A 647 30.91 46.54 -39.23
C TYR A 647 30.15 47.41 -38.22
N GLN A 648 29.18 46.83 -37.50
CA GLN A 648 28.48 47.45 -36.38
C GLN A 648 28.73 46.71 -35.06
N GLY A 649 29.96 46.21 -34.89
CA GLY A 649 30.40 45.61 -33.62
C GLY A 649 29.76 44.27 -33.29
N GLY A 650 29.23 43.55 -34.28
CA GLY A 650 28.61 42.23 -34.08
C GLY A 650 27.13 42.29 -33.70
N GLU A 651 26.44 43.40 -33.99
CA GLU A 651 25.01 43.54 -33.71
C GLU A 651 24.18 42.52 -34.49
N ILE A 652 23.28 41.81 -33.79
CA ILE A 652 22.35 40.86 -34.38
C ILE A 652 21.10 41.59 -34.84
N ARG A 653 20.81 41.52 -36.13
CA ARG A 653 19.62 42.13 -36.73
C ARG A 653 18.82 41.13 -37.54
N SER A 654 17.52 41.39 -37.63
CA SER A 654 16.67 40.64 -38.55
C SER A 654 17.07 40.94 -40.00
N THR A 655 17.09 39.90 -40.82
CA THR A 655 17.30 40.00 -42.27
C THR A 655 16.28 40.90 -42.98
N ARG A 656 15.13 41.18 -42.35
CA ARG A 656 14.10 42.10 -42.87
C ARG A 656 14.54 43.56 -42.95
N ASN A 657 15.60 43.94 -42.22
CA ASN A 657 16.07 45.32 -42.12
C ASN A 657 17.32 45.60 -43.00
N LEU A 658 17.65 44.69 -43.92
CA LEU A 658 18.78 44.83 -44.85
C LEU A 658 18.40 45.69 -46.07
N SER A 659 19.37 46.41 -46.65
CA SER A 659 19.13 47.16 -47.89
C SER A 659 18.92 46.21 -49.09
N GLY A 660 18.31 46.69 -50.18
CA GLY A 660 17.98 45.86 -51.34
C GLY A 660 19.17 45.15 -51.98
N GLY A 661 20.35 45.77 -51.98
CA GLY A 661 21.59 45.14 -52.47
C GLY A 661 22.19 44.13 -51.50
N GLU A 662 22.05 44.35 -50.20
CA GLU A 662 22.55 43.44 -49.15
C GLU A 662 21.67 42.20 -49.04
N SER A 663 20.36 42.37 -49.16
CA SER A 663 19.39 41.29 -49.26
C SER A 663 19.66 40.40 -50.47
N PHE A 664 20.11 40.97 -51.59
CA PHE A 664 20.50 40.21 -52.78
C PHE A 664 21.72 39.31 -52.52
N ILE A 665 22.78 39.84 -51.90
CA ILE A 665 23.99 39.08 -51.58
C ILE A 665 23.70 37.96 -50.57
N VAL A 666 22.91 38.25 -49.52
CA VAL A 666 22.49 37.25 -48.54
C VAL A 666 21.65 36.14 -49.21
N SER A 667 20.73 36.50 -50.11
CA SER A 667 19.91 35.53 -50.84
C SER A 667 20.74 34.67 -51.81
N LEU A 668 21.73 35.26 -52.48
CA LEU A 668 22.64 34.56 -53.38
C LEU A 668 23.54 33.57 -52.61
N ALA A 669 24.10 34.00 -51.49
CA ALA A 669 24.90 33.13 -50.63
C ALA A 669 24.07 31.97 -50.05
N LEU A 670 22.82 32.24 -49.66
CA LEU A 670 21.88 31.22 -49.19
C LEU A 670 21.53 30.22 -50.30
N ALA A 671 21.28 30.69 -51.53
CA ALA A 671 21.01 29.83 -52.69
C ALA A 671 22.21 28.93 -53.05
N LEU A 672 23.43 29.47 -52.99
CA LEU A 672 24.67 28.70 -53.19
C LEU A 672 24.93 27.71 -52.05
N GLY A 673 24.64 28.11 -50.81
CA GLY A 673 24.71 27.23 -49.63
C GLY A 673 23.73 26.05 -49.73
N LEU A 674 22.50 26.30 -50.17
CA LEU A 674 21.50 25.28 -50.48
C LEU A 674 21.97 24.33 -51.59
N SER A 675 22.57 24.87 -52.65
CA SER A 675 23.13 24.07 -53.75
C SER A 675 24.27 23.13 -53.27
N GLN A 676 25.16 23.61 -52.40
CA GLN A 676 26.21 22.80 -51.79
C GLN A 676 25.68 21.73 -50.82
N MET A 677 24.61 22.04 -50.07
CA MET A 677 23.98 21.05 -49.20
C MET A 677 23.28 19.95 -50.01
N ALA A 678 22.62 20.31 -51.13
CA ALA A 678 21.97 19.36 -52.03
C ALA A 678 22.99 18.48 -52.79
N SER A 679 24.16 19.02 -53.18
CA SER A 679 25.18 18.27 -53.90
C SER A 679 25.87 17.18 -53.06
N ARG A 680 25.82 17.27 -51.72
CA ARG A 680 26.29 16.24 -50.79
C ARG A 680 25.28 15.11 -50.53
N ARG A 681 24.05 15.20 -51.03
CA ARG A 681 22.97 14.20 -50.82
C ARG A 681 22.58 13.40 -52.06
N VAL A 682 23.37 13.47 -53.13
CA VAL A 682 23.33 12.51 -54.24
C VAL A 682 24.57 11.62 -54.14
N LEU A 683 24.56 10.68 -53.18
CA LEU A 683 25.36 9.46 -53.12
C LEU A 683 24.73 8.51 -52.11
#